data_AF-A0A819R9T9-F1
#
_entry.id   AF-A0A819R9T9-F1
#
_cell.length_a   1.000
_cell.length_b   1.000
_cell.length_c   1.000
_cell.angle_alpha   90.00
_cell.angle_beta   90.00
_cell.angle_gamma   90.00
#
_symmetry.space_group_name_H-M   'P 1'
#
loop_
_entity.id
_entity.type
_entity.pdbx_description
1 polymer ?
#
loop_
_entity_poly.entity_id
_entity_poly.type
_entity_poly.pdbx_seq_one_letter_code
_entity_poly.pdbx_strand_id
1 'polypeptide(L)'
;VEPSTKLYPAVFVEPTVKEVLQFELGRIRNCLPLTAALFPSLNREERFIPQLPPRLHLQSLVHCHWSRVPNTNIRCQQLKLSEIRGWSVFVEDSVQMEAVYIPEEDQCTDILSLVEHEDNLNFCSNTLRLYNALCAQGNNRVSHEICKFVDEKQLMYCVKNAYLCGSIRIGIHNLLIALHFESHIKARSLTSTEFIIPLSDALRKSAILHPQNSNGQQQILAMSTYIPAMEQFLAVRPKLIKEEDFKVDRERKLLVPPPFNVSSLKEYIMNSLTDAIEKSSHHLRDPTGGTYANWLVPLLQLVDAFLVMGTLELNDIQQLLRLIDPTSFGLENEEHFNEGLLQMTLDEPVKLQLCYILQHLCNYQLQYRIESLIAFSEEFVRRLQADQKRRYQVLKESSLPPALMAKKTREFRCPPKDQMQALLNFKNDLNDTIVFHEDIQEEIKDMLKNFHSNLLVLQQVVEVNPLIYKQSNVNELDNNEQISLFSRLLETLIRHAIKQKNGETIVIDKQLTYKSGKTLCEVIKDTVIKWGRTTHINDPNLIREMFKLIYNQYDGIQQISQCLERTYVINEKSVPDITLLLRKLSIVRALLTVQMDSDEEAIMISCLNDIMDNRVFYQHPDLMRSLCVHETVMGVMVNRLTKSKQEQTSMSSMNDIDGIIQINETGENQEIHAPKEDKVELVTTCCKFLSYFCRTSRHNQRAMFEHLSYLLENSSMLLSRPSLRGSAPLDVASASVMDNNELALALRESHLEKIASYLSRCGTTRNEELYLQGYHDIGWDPVDGERFLDFLKFCVWVNSDTVEENADLVVRLLIRRPDCLGPALRGEGGGLLKAIREGIAQSLYIARRQNPDDPVIQAAYQEIIDDESMHNLNEEYDHLQVRLPYADDEEYIDLGAAELSFYSILVELLGRCAPSEETIKMGKQNAIRAKSILKSLVSMHDLEGVLGLKFLLSNENSMPPGLQPAHKMSIILFLERVYGIPDQETFFRLIEEAFLPDIRCATILDMGTVSESDMALALNRYLCTNIIPLMTSHAHYFNNCDHRSSLLQSILQTIYRLSKCRSLTKNQLDTICGFLLAFASQLKPSMMTPLLRKLVHDVPELTDQTIVPLRMLTQWYEQCSRYYTISATEEEKRLTMVLFQKLFDALASRTEKKKR
;
A
#
# COMPACT_ATOMS: atom_id res chain seq x y z
N VAL A 1 -40.68 41.86 -33.67
CA VAL A 1 -39.36 41.70 -33.01
C VAL A 1 -38.76 40.44 -33.56
N GLU A 2 -37.55 40.49 -34.11
CA GLU A 2 -36.89 39.29 -34.64
C GLU A 2 -36.56 38.33 -33.49
N PRO A 3 -36.58 37.00 -33.72
CA PRO A 3 -36.14 36.05 -32.71
C PRO A 3 -34.68 36.35 -32.34
N SER A 4 -34.38 36.43 -31.03
CA SER A 4 -33.11 36.86 -30.40
C SER A 4 -32.88 38.37 -30.21
N THR A 5 -33.83 39.25 -30.55
CA THR A 5 -33.69 40.68 -30.24
C THR A 5 -33.94 40.95 -28.75
N LYS A 6 -32.96 41.50 -28.02
CA LYS A 6 -33.14 42.00 -26.65
C LYS A 6 -33.86 43.35 -26.69
N LEU A 7 -34.92 43.51 -25.88
CA LEU A 7 -35.67 44.76 -25.77
C LEU A 7 -35.58 45.30 -24.36
N TYR A 8 -35.18 46.58 -24.25
CA TYR A 8 -35.21 47.32 -22.99
C TYR A 8 -36.42 48.28 -22.98
N PRO A 9 -37.21 48.32 -21.89
CA PRO A 9 -38.30 49.26 -21.75
C PRO A 9 -37.74 50.68 -21.57
N ALA A 10 -37.73 51.47 -22.64
CA ALA A 10 -37.26 52.86 -22.65
C ALA A 10 -38.43 53.83 -22.89
N VAL A 11 -38.43 54.97 -22.20
CA VAL A 11 -39.46 56.01 -22.32
C VAL A 11 -38.75 57.35 -22.51
N PHE A 12 -39.06 58.05 -23.61
CA PHE A 12 -38.52 59.37 -23.92
C PHE A 12 -39.58 60.43 -23.63
N VAL A 13 -39.31 61.36 -22.71
CA VAL A 13 -40.25 62.44 -22.33
C VAL A 13 -39.47 63.74 -22.13
N GLU A 14 -40.09 64.85 -22.52
CA GLU A 14 -39.59 66.21 -22.26
C GLU A 14 -40.06 66.67 -20.86
N PRO A 15 -39.15 66.99 -19.92
CA PRO A 15 -39.52 67.28 -18.54
C PRO A 15 -40.15 68.67 -18.41
N THR A 16 -41.46 68.71 -18.11
CA THR A 16 -42.22 69.96 -17.93
C THR A 16 -42.59 70.24 -16.46
N VAL A 17 -42.53 69.23 -15.57
CA VAL A 17 -42.85 69.29 -14.13
C VAL A 17 -41.84 68.46 -13.32
N LYS A 18 -41.79 68.57 -11.98
CA LYS A 18 -40.85 67.81 -11.11
C LYS A 18 -41.14 66.30 -11.04
N GLU A 19 -42.39 65.86 -11.16
CA GLU A 19 -42.77 64.44 -11.23
C GLU A 19 -43.24 64.15 -12.65
N VAL A 20 -42.38 63.55 -13.47
CA VAL A 20 -42.63 63.36 -14.91
C VAL A 20 -43.08 61.95 -15.24
N LEU A 21 -42.53 60.94 -14.56
CA LEU A 21 -42.74 59.52 -14.88
C LEU A 21 -42.77 58.67 -13.61
N GLN A 22 -43.68 57.70 -13.58
CA GLN A 22 -43.76 56.63 -12.60
C GLN A 22 -43.81 55.30 -13.35
N PHE A 23 -42.86 54.40 -13.06
CA PHE A 23 -42.84 53.04 -13.63
C PHE A 23 -43.56 52.08 -12.69
N GLU A 24 -44.62 51.42 -13.16
CA GLU A 24 -45.36 50.41 -12.41
C GLU A 24 -45.09 49.01 -12.99
N LEU A 25 -44.50 48.12 -12.18
CA LEU A 25 -44.22 46.73 -12.54
C LEU A 25 -45.34 45.80 -12.03
N GLY A 26 -46.59 46.12 -12.37
CA GLY A 26 -47.79 45.43 -11.89
C GLY A 26 -48.20 44.19 -12.70
N ARG A 27 -49.18 43.45 -12.17
CA ARG A 27 -49.84 42.33 -12.87
C ARG A 27 -51.13 42.82 -13.54
N ILE A 28 -51.31 42.50 -14.82
CA ILE A 28 -52.56 42.71 -15.55
C ILE A 28 -53.32 41.37 -15.64
N ARG A 29 -54.66 41.40 -15.69
CA ARG A 29 -55.46 40.17 -15.86
C ARG A 29 -54.99 39.42 -17.10
N ASN A 30 -54.51 38.18 -16.91
CA ASN A 30 -53.97 37.26 -17.92
C ASN A 30 -52.51 37.49 -18.39
N CYS A 31 -51.75 38.42 -17.79
CA CYS A 31 -50.32 38.59 -18.08
C CYS A 31 -49.49 38.46 -16.80
N LEU A 32 -48.30 37.84 -16.90
CA LEU A 32 -47.32 37.81 -15.82
C LEU A 32 -46.62 39.18 -15.71
N PRO A 33 -46.14 39.57 -14.51
CA PRO A 33 -45.33 40.78 -14.36
C PRO A 33 -44.01 40.65 -15.14
N LEU A 34 -43.43 41.78 -15.55
CA LEU A 34 -42.17 41.84 -16.31
C LEU A 34 -41.01 41.12 -15.57
N THR A 35 -41.05 41.14 -14.24
CA THR A 35 -40.06 40.49 -13.38
C THR A 35 -40.01 38.98 -13.56
N ALA A 36 -41.13 38.34 -13.92
CA ALA A 36 -41.19 36.91 -14.20
C ALA A 36 -40.52 36.53 -15.54
N ALA A 37 -40.36 37.48 -16.46
CA ALA A 37 -39.70 37.26 -17.75
C ALA A 37 -38.18 37.48 -17.68
N LEU A 38 -37.71 38.39 -16.82
CA LEU A 38 -36.30 38.77 -16.71
C LEU A 38 -35.49 37.85 -15.77
N PHE A 39 -36.13 37.27 -14.74
CA PHE A 39 -35.44 36.46 -13.74
C PHE A 39 -35.95 35.01 -13.75
N PRO A 40 -35.27 34.09 -14.47
CA PRO A 40 -35.68 32.68 -14.53
C PRO A 40 -35.52 31.95 -13.19
N SER A 41 -34.72 32.50 -12.26
CA SER A 41 -34.43 31.97 -10.93
C SER A 41 -35.54 32.14 -9.89
N LEU A 42 -36.59 32.92 -10.17
CA LEU A 42 -37.74 33.04 -9.28
C LEU A 42 -38.50 31.71 -9.25
N ASN A 43 -38.78 31.20 -8.04
CA ASN A 43 -39.60 30.00 -7.84
C ASN A 43 -40.96 30.16 -8.52
N ARG A 44 -41.57 29.06 -9.02
CA ARG A 44 -42.83 29.10 -9.78
C ARG A 44 -43.94 29.89 -9.07
N GLU A 45 -43.97 29.87 -7.74
CA GLU A 45 -44.96 30.56 -6.90
C GLU A 45 -44.68 32.07 -6.73
N GLU A 46 -43.39 32.45 -6.66
CA GLU A 46 -42.96 33.85 -6.53
C GLU A 46 -43.05 34.63 -7.85
N ARG A 47 -43.05 33.94 -8.99
CA ARG A 47 -43.27 34.54 -10.32
C ARG A 47 -44.61 35.26 -10.47
N PHE A 48 -45.60 34.95 -9.63
CA PHE A 48 -46.91 35.59 -9.67
C PHE A 48 -46.99 36.90 -8.89
N ILE A 49 -45.99 37.18 -8.04
CA ILE A 49 -45.93 38.35 -7.17
C ILE A 49 -45.05 39.40 -7.85
N PRO A 50 -45.54 40.64 -8.05
CA PRO A 50 -44.70 41.72 -8.54
C PRO A 50 -43.68 42.09 -7.46
N GLN A 51 -42.40 41.83 -7.71
CA GLN A 51 -41.28 42.22 -6.86
C GLN A 51 -40.40 43.21 -7.62
N LEU A 52 -39.71 44.11 -6.91
CA LEU A 52 -38.67 44.97 -7.49
C LEU A 52 -37.30 44.51 -6.98
N PRO A 53 -36.61 43.58 -7.67
CA PRO A 53 -35.25 43.21 -7.32
C PRO A 53 -34.33 44.43 -7.39
N PRO A 54 -33.33 44.53 -6.50
CA PRO A 54 -32.38 45.66 -6.50
C PRO A 54 -31.55 45.73 -7.79
N ARG A 55 -31.53 44.68 -8.62
CA ARG A 55 -30.85 44.67 -9.93
C ARG A 55 -31.54 45.57 -10.97
N LEU A 56 -32.83 45.87 -10.82
CA LEU A 56 -33.55 46.75 -11.75
C LEU A 56 -33.34 48.21 -11.34
N HIS A 57 -32.57 48.94 -12.15
CA HIS A 57 -32.33 50.37 -11.96
C HIS A 57 -32.81 51.16 -13.18
N LEU A 58 -33.31 52.37 -12.92
CA LEU A 58 -33.65 53.31 -13.97
C LEU A 58 -32.37 53.99 -14.44
N GLN A 59 -31.95 53.68 -15.66
CA GLN A 59 -30.80 54.30 -16.30
C GLN A 59 -31.25 55.52 -17.12
N SER A 60 -30.53 56.64 -17.00
CA SER A 60 -30.68 57.79 -17.87
C SER A 60 -29.56 57.80 -18.92
N LEU A 61 -29.91 58.16 -20.16
CA LEU A 61 -28.93 58.23 -21.24
C LEU A 61 -28.02 59.44 -21.05
N VAL A 62 -26.71 59.19 -20.94
CA VAL A 62 -25.69 60.24 -20.80
C VAL A 62 -25.22 60.68 -22.18
N HIS A 63 -25.13 61.98 -22.42
CA HIS A 63 -24.78 62.54 -23.74
C HIS A 63 -23.35 62.27 -24.20
N CYS A 64 -22.42 61.96 -23.29
CA CYS A 64 -21.01 61.71 -23.59
C CYS A 64 -20.50 60.52 -22.78
N HIS A 65 -19.66 59.68 -23.39
CA HIS A 65 -18.97 58.58 -22.73
C HIS A 65 -17.48 58.65 -23.06
N TRP A 66 -16.64 58.26 -22.09
CA TRP A 66 -15.20 58.18 -22.27
C TRP A 66 -14.84 56.84 -22.89
N SER A 67 -14.04 56.86 -23.96
CA SER A 67 -13.53 55.64 -24.57
C SER A 67 -12.02 55.69 -24.64
N ARG A 68 -11.38 54.55 -24.35
CA ARG A 68 -9.93 54.42 -24.40
C ARG A 68 -9.45 54.46 -25.85
N VAL A 69 -8.40 55.24 -26.12
CA VAL A 69 -7.70 55.21 -27.40
C VAL A 69 -6.80 53.96 -27.47
N PRO A 70 -6.89 53.13 -28.52
CA PRO A 70 -6.02 51.96 -28.68
C PRO A 70 -4.55 52.37 -28.83
N ASN A 71 -3.65 51.59 -28.22
CA ASN A 71 -2.21 51.88 -28.24
C ASN A 71 -1.58 51.67 -29.62
N THR A 72 -2.12 50.75 -30.43
CA THR A 72 -1.64 50.41 -31.77
C THR A 72 -2.78 50.44 -32.77
N ASN A 73 -2.61 51.21 -33.85
CA ASN A 73 -3.59 51.32 -34.93
C ASN A 73 -3.12 50.58 -36.18
N ILE A 74 -4.08 50.09 -36.96
CA ILE A 74 -3.82 49.48 -38.27
C ILE A 74 -3.20 50.54 -39.18
N ARG A 75 -2.02 50.25 -39.72
CA ARG A 75 -1.32 51.15 -40.65
C ARG A 75 -1.76 50.85 -42.08
N CYS A 76 -2.75 51.61 -42.56
CA CYS A 76 -3.20 51.54 -43.95
C CYS A 76 -2.29 52.40 -44.84
N GLN A 77 -1.60 51.78 -45.80
CA GLN A 77 -0.85 52.51 -46.82
C GLN A 77 -1.74 52.72 -48.05
N GLN A 78 -1.81 53.96 -48.52
CA GLN A 78 -2.61 54.34 -49.68
C GLN A 78 -1.68 54.81 -50.80
N LEU A 79 -1.71 54.10 -51.93
CA LEU A 79 -0.93 54.43 -53.12
C LEU A 79 -1.87 54.70 -54.30
N LYS A 80 -1.71 55.84 -54.97
CA LYS A 80 -2.41 56.11 -56.24
C LYS A 80 -1.64 55.42 -57.37
N LEU A 81 -2.20 54.36 -57.95
CA LEU A 81 -1.55 53.58 -59.00
C LEU A 81 -1.61 54.27 -60.37
N SER A 82 -2.78 54.83 -60.74
CA SER A 82 -2.96 55.68 -61.93
C SER A 82 -4.35 56.36 -61.90
N GLU A 83 -4.64 57.28 -62.83
CA GLU A 83 -5.98 57.89 -62.94
C GLU A 83 -7.07 56.89 -63.37
N ILE A 84 -6.70 55.82 -64.07
CA ILE A 84 -7.63 54.78 -64.55
C ILE A 84 -7.81 53.68 -63.49
N ARG A 85 -6.75 53.31 -62.76
CA ARG A 85 -6.76 52.25 -61.74
C ARG A 85 -7.08 52.74 -60.32
N GLY A 86 -7.12 54.06 -60.11
CA GLY A 86 -7.47 54.66 -58.83
C GLY A 86 -6.43 54.45 -57.73
N TRP A 87 -6.91 54.43 -56.49
CA TRP A 87 -6.11 54.24 -55.27
C TRP A 87 -6.13 52.77 -54.85
N SER A 88 -4.96 52.20 -54.59
CA SER A 88 -4.82 50.93 -53.87
C SER A 88 -4.56 51.18 -52.39
N VAL A 89 -5.30 50.48 -51.54
CA VAL A 89 -5.09 50.46 -50.10
C VAL A 89 -4.61 49.06 -49.71
N PHE A 90 -3.48 48.98 -49.00
CA PHE A 90 -2.97 47.71 -48.47
C PHE A 90 -2.66 47.85 -46.97
N VAL A 91 -2.83 46.73 -46.27
CA VAL A 91 -2.62 46.57 -44.83
C VAL A 91 -1.69 45.37 -44.66
N GLU A 92 -0.49 45.59 -44.12
CA GLU A 92 0.53 44.55 -43.95
C GLU A 92 0.45 43.88 -42.57
N ASP A 93 0.16 44.65 -41.53
CA ASP A 93 0.18 44.18 -40.14
C ASP A 93 -1.23 43.96 -39.58
N SER A 94 -1.48 42.77 -39.04
CA SER A 94 -2.71 42.48 -38.28
C SER A 94 -2.57 42.94 -36.82
N VAL A 95 -3.56 43.66 -36.30
CA VAL A 95 -3.64 44.07 -34.89
C VAL A 95 -4.77 43.30 -34.22
N GLN A 96 -4.46 42.64 -33.10
CA GLN A 96 -5.44 41.90 -32.30
C GLN A 96 -5.79 42.72 -31.05
N MET A 97 -7.05 42.65 -30.63
CA MET A 97 -7.53 43.20 -29.37
C MET A 97 -8.43 42.18 -28.67
N GLU A 98 -8.47 42.24 -27.34
CA GLU A 98 -9.35 41.40 -26.53
C GLU A 98 -10.40 42.28 -25.87
N ALA A 99 -11.66 41.87 -26.00
CA ALA A 99 -12.78 42.66 -25.54
C ALA A 99 -13.71 41.81 -24.67
N VAL A 100 -14.19 42.41 -23.59
CA VAL A 100 -15.13 41.81 -22.66
C VAL A 100 -16.55 42.14 -23.11
N TYR A 101 -17.31 41.09 -23.42
CA TYR A 101 -18.71 41.19 -23.76
C TYR A 101 -19.57 41.10 -22.49
N ILE A 102 -20.45 42.08 -22.28
CA ILE A 102 -21.41 42.15 -21.17
C ILE A 102 -22.76 41.66 -21.70
N PRO A 103 -23.20 40.43 -21.35
CA PRO A 103 -24.40 39.85 -21.94
C PRO A 103 -25.69 40.60 -21.56
N GLU A 104 -25.72 41.23 -20.39
CA GLU A 104 -26.93 41.91 -19.88
C GLU A 104 -27.21 43.24 -20.55
N GLU A 105 -26.18 43.95 -20.99
CA GLU A 105 -26.30 45.24 -21.70
C GLU A 105 -26.13 45.07 -23.22
N ASP A 106 -25.71 43.90 -23.67
CA ASP A 106 -25.36 43.61 -25.07
C ASP A 106 -24.23 44.51 -25.60
N GLN A 107 -23.29 44.88 -24.72
CA GLN A 107 -22.17 45.78 -25.03
C GLN A 107 -20.83 45.06 -24.97
N CYS A 108 -19.86 45.57 -25.73
CA CYS A 108 -18.50 45.07 -25.75
C CYS A 108 -17.54 46.19 -25.37
N THR A 109 -16.66 45.93 -24.41
CA THR A 109 -15.67 46.89 -23.89
C THR A 109 -14.27 46.33 -24.03
N ASP A 110 -13.26 47.16 -24.25
CA ASP A 110 -11.86 46.71 -24.32
C ASP A 110 -11.41 46.22 -22.94
N ILE A 111 -10.66 45.11 -22.85
CA ILE A 111 -10.14 44.62 -21.57
C ILE A 111 -9.28 45.67 -20.86
N LEU A 112 -8.61 46.54 -21.63
CA LEU A 112 -7.78 47.62 -21.09
C LEU A 112 -8.58 48.82 -20.56
N SER A 113 -9.87 48.97 -20.92
CA SER A 113 -10.72 50.03 -20.37
C SER A 113 -11.27 49.67 -18.98
N LEU A 114 -11.15 48.42 -18.54
CA LEU A 114 -11.55 48.00 -17.20
C LEU A 114 -10.80 48.73 -16.08
N VAL A 115 -9.61 49.29 -16.36
CA VAL A 115 -8.86 50.10 -15.38
C VAL A 115 -9.66 51.33 -14.92
N GLU A 116 -10.51 51.88 -15.78
CA GLU A 116 -11.35 53.05 -15.46
C GLU A 116 -12.67 52.65 -14.77
N HIS A 117 -13.02 51.35 -14.80
CA HIS A 117 -14.25 50.80 -14.23
C HIS A 117 -13.92 49.80 -13.10
N GLU A 118 -13.69 50.31 -11.90
CA GLU A 118 -13.27 49.50 -10.73
C GLU A 118 -14.25 48.35 -10.40
N ASP A 119 -15.56 48.57 -10.52
CA ASP A 119 -16.58 47.55 -10.22
C ASP A 119 -16.47 46.35 -11.18
N ASN A 120 -16.37 46.63 -12.49
CA ASN A 120 -16.22 45.59 -13.52
C ASN A 120 -14.86 44.89 -13.41
N LEU A 121 -13.81 45.63 -13.04
CA LEU A 121 -12.48 45.06 -12.80
C LEU A 121 -12.48 44.11 -11.61
N ASN A 122 -13.11 44.51 -10.49
CA ASN A 122 -13.25 43.67 -9.30
C ASN A 122 -14.09 42.42 -9.60
N PHE A 123 -15.17 42.57 -10.36
CA PHE A 123 -15.98 41.44 -10.83
C PHE A 123 -15.16 40.47 -11.68
N CYS A 124 -14.47 40.97 -12.71
CA CYS A 124 -13.62 40.14 -13.57
C CYS A 124 -12.50 39.45 -12.78
N SER A 125 -11.82 40.17 -11.89
CA SER A 125 -10.78 39.60 -11.03
C SER A 125 -11.30 38.48 -10.12
N ASN A 126 -12.51 38.63 -9.57
CA ASN A 126 -13.11 37.60 -8.73
C ASN A 126 -13.62 36.40 -9.57
N THR A 127 -14.09 36.62 -10.79
CA THR A 127 -14.44 35.54 -11.73
C THR A 127 -13.22 34.70 -12.10
N LEU A 128 -12.06 35.32 -12.35
CA LEU A 128 -10.80 34.60 -12.58
C LEU A 128 -10.36 33.80 -11.34
N ARG A 129 -10.53 34.36 -10.13
CA ARG A 129 -10.30 33.64 -8.88
C ARG A 129 -11.27 32.46 -8.70
N LEU A 130 -12.53 32.61 -9.12
CA LEU A 130 -13.51 31.54 -9.11
C LEU A 130 -13.09 30.41 -10.06
N TYR A 131 -12.67 30.72 -11.28
CA TYR A 131 -12.17 29.70 -12.22
C TYR A 131 -10.96 28.97 -11.66
N ASN A 132 -10.02 29.69 -11.04
CA ASN A 132 -8.89 29.07 -10.36
C ASN A 132 -9.36 28.15 -9.21
N ALA A 133 -10.32 28.60 -8.38
CA ALA A 133 -10.87 27.78 -7.30
C ALA A 133 -11.60 26.52 -7.80
N LEU A 134 -12.26 26.58 -8.96
CA LEU A 134 -12.93 25.43 -9.57
C LEU A 134 -11.94 24.40 -10.15
N CYS A 135 -10.80 24.87 -10.67
CA CYS A 135 -9.72 24.02 -11.17
C CYS A 135 -8.79 23.49 -10.09
N ALA A 136 -8.83 24.08 -8.89
CA ALA A 136 -7.95 23.74 -7.79
C ALA A 136 -7.97 22.24 -7.50
N GLN A 137 -6.82 21.72 -7.08
CA GLN A 137 -6.65 20.30 -6.75
C GLN A 137 -6.67 19.34 -7.94
N GLY A 138 -6.52 19.86 -9.17
CA GLY A 138 -6.32 19.04 -10.36
C GLY A 138 -7.62 18.49 -10.94
N ASN A 139 -8.72 19.25 -10.82
CA ASN A 139 -9.97 18.91 -11.47
C ASN A 139 -9.87 19.12 -12.99
N ASN A 140 -9.42 18.09 -13.68
CA ASN A 140 -9.18 18.13 -15.12
C ASN A 140 -10.49 18.20 -15.92
N ARG A 141 -11.60 17.64 -15.41
CA ARG A 141 -12.94 17.73 -16.04
C ARG A 141 -13.37 19.18 -16.21
N VAL A 142 -13.31 19.95 -15.13
CA VAL A 142 -13.68 21.37 -15.14
C VAL A 142 -12.68 22.18 -15.96
N SER A 143 -11.39 21.81 -15.94
CA SER A 143 -10.38 22.47 -16.75
C SER A 143 -10.65 22.36 -18.25
N HIS A 144 -11.10 21.20 -18.74
CA HIS A 144 -11.51 21.03 -20.15
C HIS A 144 -12.76 21.86 -20.52
N GLU A 145 -13.71 22.03 -19.59
CA GLU A 145 -14.88 22.87 -19.82
C GLU A 145 -14.53 24.36 -19.81
N ILE A 146 -13.64 24.80 -18.93
CA ILE A 146 -13.16 26.20 -18.88
C ILE A 146 -12.37 26.56 -20.15
N CYS A 147 -11.63 25.61 -20.74
CA CYS A 147 -10.95 25.83 -22.02
C CYS A 147 -11.90 26.12 -23.18
N LYS A 148 -13.22 25.87 -23.06
CA LYS A 148 -14.22 26.30 -24.06
C LYS A 148 -14.59 27.77 -23.93
N PHE A 149 -14.41 28.35 -22.74
CA PHE A 149 -14.67 29.75 -22.46
C PHE A 149 -13.43 30.62 -22.59
N VAL A 150 -12.26 30.07 -22.25
CA VAL A 150 -10.96 30.75 -22.31
C VAL A 150 -10.00 29.95 -23.18
N ASP A 151 -9.72 30.47 -24.37
CA ASP A 151 -8.87 29.81 -25.37
C ASP A 151 -7.37 30.04 -25.09
N GLU A 152 -6.51 29.12 -25.55
CA GLU A 152 -5.04 29.24 -25.50
C GLU A 152 -4.55 30.56 -26.12
N LYS A 153 -5.19 31.02 -27.21
CA LYS A 153 -4.83 32.28 -27.89
C LYS A 153 -5.10 33.50 -27.03
N GLN A 154 -6.20 33.50 -26.28
CA GLN A 154 -6.56 34.59 -25.36
C GLN A 154 -5.57 34.66 -24.21
N LEU A 155 -5.23 33.51 -23.60
CA LEU A 155 -4.20 33.42 -22.56
C LEU A 155 -2.86 33.93 -23.06
N MET A 156 -2.40 33.48 -24.25
CA MET A 156 -1.14 33.93 -24.83
C MET A 156 -1.14 35.42 -25.18
N TYR A 157 -2.26 35.99 -25.65
CA TYR A 157 -2.39 37.42 -25.88
C TYR A 157 -2.29 38.21 -24.57
N CYS A 158 -3.02 37.78 -23.54
CA CYS A 158 -2.99 38.44 -22.23
C CYS A 158 -1.60 38.36 -21.57
N VAL A 159 -0.91 37.22 -21.62
CA VAL A 159 0.45 37.09 -21.07
C VAL A 159 1.45 38.01 -21.80
N LYS A 160 1.24 38.23 -23.11
CA LYS A 160 2.08 39.12 -23.93
C LYS A 160 1.82 40.61 -23.72
N ASN A 161 0.64 40.97 -23.22
CA ASN A 161 0.23 42.37 -23.13
C ASN A 161 0.83 43.06 -21.89
N ALA A 162 1.66 44.07 -22.12
CA ALA A 162 2.33 44.85 -21.06
C ALA A 162 1.38 45.80 -20.31
N TYR A 163 0.24 46.18 -20.89
CA TYR A 163 -0.64 47.25 -20.39
C TYR A 163 -1.81 46.75 -19.52
N LEU A 164 -1.89 45.45 -19.26
CA LEU A 164 -2.94 44.88 -18.43
C LEU A 164 -2.83 45.36 -16.98
N CYS A 165 -3.99 45.48 -16.33
CA CYS A 165 -4.05 45.76 -14.89
C CYS A 165 -3.44 44.60 -14.09
N GLY A 166 -2.78 44.93 -12.97
CA GLY A 166 -2.11 43.95 -12.10
C GLY A 166 -3.01 42.82 -11.62
N SER A 167 -4.23 43.13 -11.16
CA SER A 167 -5.17 42.11 -10.64
C SER A 167 -5.59 41.09 -11.69
N ILE A 168 -5.90 41.56 -12.90
CA ILE A 168 -6.27 40.70 -14.03
C ILE A 168 -5.06 39.90 -14.49
N ARG A 169 -3.89 40.53 -14.60
CA ARG A 169 -2.64 39.87 -15.00
C ARG A 169 -2.30 38.71 -14.07
N ILE A 170 -2.27 38.93 -12.75
CA ILE A 170 -2.03 37.88 -11.76
C ILE A 170 -3.09 36.77 -11.87
N GLY A 171 -4.37 37.16 -12.01
CA GLY A 171 -5.47 36.22 -12.18
C GLY A 171 -5.29 35.29 -13.38
N ILE A 172 -4.89 35.83 -14.53
CA ILE A 172 -4.69 35.07 -15.77
C ILE A 172 -3.47 34.14 -15.67
N HIS A 173 -2.36 34.60 -15.09
CA HIS A 173 -1.17 33.75 -14.92
C HIS A 173 -1.46 32.60 -13.95
N ASN A 174 -2.16 32.87 -12.85
CA ASN A 174 -2.60 31.84 -11.92
C ASN A 174 -3.58 30.86 -12.56
N LEU A 175 -4.52 31.36 -13.38
CA LEU A 175 -5.46 30.51 -14.12
C LEU A 175 -4.74 29.60 -15.12
N LEU A 176 -3.74 30.12 -15.84
CA LEU A 176 -2.91 29.33 -16.75
C LEU A 176 -2.20 28.18 -16.01
N ILE A 177 -1.62 28.48 -14.85
CA ILE A 177 -1.00 27.45 -13.99
C ILE A 177 -2.05 26.43 -13.54
N ALA A 178 -3.21 26.88 -13.05
CA ALA A 178 -4.27 26.00 -12.55
C ALA A 178 -4.83 25.05 -13.62
N LEU A 179 -5.08 25.55 -14.84
CA LEU A 179 -5.65 24.79 -15.94
C LEU A 179 -4.70 23.75 -16.50
N HIS A 180 -3.45 24.15 -16.79
CA HIS A 180 -2.55 23.33 -17.60
C HIS A 180 -1.43 22.66 -16.80
N PHE A 181 -0.94 23.30 -15.73
CA PHE A 181 0.30 22.89 -15.08
C PHE A 181 0.11 22.32 -13.68
N GLU A 182 -0.93 22.70 -12.94
CA GLU A 182 -1.09 22.37 -11.52
C GLU A 182 -1.07 20.86 -11.26
N SER A 183 -1.76 20.06 -12.06
CA SER A 183 -1.78 18.59 -11.92
C SER A 183 -0.39 17.98 -12.11
N HIS A 184 0.39 18.47 -13.09
CA HIS A 184 1.76 18.03 -13.35
C HIS A 184 2.75 18.52 -12.28
N ILE A 185 2.66 19.78 -11.86
CA ILE A 185 3.46 20.37 -10.77
C ILE A 185 3.23 19.56 -9.49
N LYS A 186 1.97 19.26 -9.16
CA LYS A 186 1.63 18.44 -7.99
C LYS A 186 2.23 17.04 -8.10
N ALA A 187 2.02 16.33 -9.21
CA ALA A 187 2.60 15.00 -9.41
C ALA A 187 4.13 14.99 -9.28
N ARG A 188 4.82 16.02 -9.77
CA ARG A 188 6.28 16.14 -9.66
C ARG A 188 6.76 16.58 -8.29
N SER A 189 6.07 17.50 -7.62
CA SER A 189 6.38 17.90 -6.25
C SER A 189 6.27 16.71 -5.29
N LEU A 190 5.25 15.86 -5.45
CA LEU A 190 5.03 14.64 -4.66
C LEU A 190 6.14 13.61 -4.87
N THR A 191 6.66 13.49 -6.08
CA THR A 191 7.76 12.57 -6.37
C THR A 191 9.13 13.20 -6.06
N SER A 192 9.24 14.50 -5.82
CA SER A 192 10.52 15.26 -5.76
C SER A 192 11.58 14.63 -4.83
N THR A 193 11.15 14.08 -3.69
CA THR A 193 12.02 13.44 -2.70
C THR A 193 12.38 11.99 -2.97
N GLU A 194 11.87 11.42 -4.07
CA GLU A 194 12.05 10.02 -4.46
C GLU A 194 13.09 9.94 -5.58
N PHE A 195 14.17 9.22 -5.32
CA PHE A 195 15.29 9.11 -6.24
C PHE A 195 15.42 7.67 -6.72
N ILE A 196 14.72 7.34 -7.81
CA ILE A 196 14.84 6.04 -8.48
C ILE A 196 15.78 6.16 -9.66
N ILE A 197 16.97 5.57 -9.56
CA ILE A 197 18.05 5.76 -10.54
C ILE A 197 18.35 4.45 -11.26
N PRO A 198 18.23 4.40 -12.60
CA PRO A 198 18.61 3.24 -13.39
C PRO A 198 20.12 3.18 -13.61
N LEU A 199 20.67 1.98 -13.49
CA LEU A 199 22.05 1.69 -13.88
C LEU A 199 22.17 1.68 -15.40
N SER A 200 22.61 2.80 -15.98
CA SER A 200 22.84 2.94 -17.41
C SER A 200 24.30 3.35 -17.69
N ASP A 201 24.78 3.12 -18.91
CA ASP A 201 26.08 3.64 -19.35
C ASP A 201 26.15 5.17 -19.31
N ALA A 202 25.00 5.85 -19.38
CA ALA A 202 24.90 7.30 -19.26
C ALA A 202 25.18 7.78 -17.82
N LEU A 203 24.83 7.01 -16.79
CA LEU A 203 25.17 7.31 -15.38
C LEU A 203 26.68 7.34 -15.15
N ARG A 204 27.40 6.38 -15.74
CA ARG A 204 28.86 6.37 -15.69
C ARG A 204 29.41 7.61 -16.40
N LYS A 205 28.93 7.91 -17.61
CA LYS A 205 29.42 9.08 -18.35
C LYS A 205 29.08 10.44 -17.70
N SER A 206 27.98 10.55 -16.97
CA SER A 206 27.53 11.81 -16.33
C SER A 206 28.24 12.09 -14.99
N ALA A 207 28.85 11.08 -14.37
CA ALA A 207 29.59 11.23 -13.13
C ALA A 207 30.97 11.85 -13.35
N ILE A 208 31.06 13.16 -13.12
CA ILE A 208 32.30 13.94 -13.26
C ILE A 208 33.37 13.51 -12.23
N LEU A 209 32.98 12.84 -11.15
CA LEU A 209 33.86 12.26 -10.12
C LEU A 209 34.54 10.94 -10.54
N HIS A 210 34.60 10.63 -11.84
CA HIS A 210 35.35 9.48 -12.31
C HIS A 210 36.86 9.63 -12.04
N PRO A 211 37.53 8.58 -11.52
CA PRO A 211 38.94 8.62 -11.15
C PRO A 211 39.93 8.77 -12.32
N GLN A 212 39.46 8.84 -13.58
CA GLN A 212 40.34 8.95 -14.76
C GLN A 212 40.64 10.39 -15.20
N ASN A 213 40.00 11.41 -14.62
CA ASN A 213 40.31 12.81 -14.92
C ASN A 213 41.34 13.35 -13.91
N SER A 214 42.61 13.38 -14.33
CA SER A 214 43.79 13.74 -13.53
C SER A 214 43.89 15.20 -13.08
N ASN A 215 42.86 16.04 -13.28
CA ASN A 215 42.84 17.45 -12.87
C ASN A 215 41.77 17.73 -11.80
N GLY A 216 41.88 17.06 -10.64
CA GLY A 216 40.84 17.05 -9.60
C GLY A 216 40.48 18.42 -9.00
N GLN A 217 41.41 19.37 -8.86
CA GLN A 217 41.13 20.63 -8.13
C GLN A 217 40.39 21.70 -8.95
N GLN A 218 40.63 21.79 -10.26
CA GLN A 218 39.94 22.77 -11.12
C GLN A 218 38.48 22.38 -11.40
N GLN A 219 38.16 21.09 -11.40
CA GLN A 219 36.80 20.58 -11.60
C GLN A 219 35.93 20.64 -10.33
N ILE A 220 36.54 20.53 -9.13
CA ILE A 220 35.82 20.65 -7.85
C ILE A 220 35.26 22.07 -7.67
N LEU A 221 36.02 23.10 -8.08
CA LEU A 221 35.56 24.49 -8.07
C LEU A 221 34.46 24.72 -9.12
N ALA A 222 34.62 24.19 -10.34
CA ALA A 222 33.58 24.22 -11.37
C ALA A 222 32.26 23.53 -10.94
N MET A 223 32.34 22.52 -10.05
CA MET A 223 31.18 21.77 -9.52
C MET A 223 30.44 22.51 -8.39
N SER A 224 31.10 23.42 -7.68
CA SER A 224 30.42 24.31 -6.71
C SER A 224 29.54 25.38 -7.38
N THR A 225 29.80 25.63 -8.68
CA THR A 225 29.12 26.61 -9.53
C THR A 225 28.22 25.99 -10.60
N TYR A 226 28.37 24.69 -10.91
CA TYR A 226 27.61 24.02 -11.98
C TYR A 226 26.30 23.43 -11.46
N ILE A 227 25.18 23.91 -12.00
CA ILE A 227 23.85 23.33 -11.79
C ILE A 227 23.46 22.59 -13.08
N PRO A 228 23.24 21.27 -13.03
CA PRO A 228 22.82 20.52 -14.21
C PRO A 228 21.37 20.83 -14.57
N ALA A 229 21.07 20.69 -15.87
CA ALA A 229 19.71 20.73 -16.35
C ALA A 229 18.98 19.41 -16.13
N MET A 230 17.65 19.47 -16.03
CA MET A 230 16.85 18.29 -15.74
C MET A 230 16.97 17.15 -16.76
N GLU A 231 17.22 17.49 -18.02
CA GLU A 231 17.42 16.52 -19.10
C GLU A 231 18.67 15.65 -18.94
N GLN A 232 19.62 16.07 -18.08
CA GLN A 232 20.84 15.34 -17.78
C GLN A 232 20.66 14.35 -16.63
N PHE A 233 19.56 14.44 -15.87
CA PHE A 233 19.29 13.53 -14.77
C PHE A 233 18.70 12.21 -15.26
N LEU A 234 19.17 11.14 -14.64
CA LEU A 234 18.77 9.78 -14.99
C LEU A 234 17.62 9.26 -14.13
N ALA A 235 17.27 9.97 -13.06
CA ALA A 235 16.17 9.60 -12.19
C ALA A 235 14.85 9.44 -12.96
N VAL A 236 14.15 8.32 -12.75
CA VAL A 236 12.85 8.06 -13.38
C VAL A 236 11.82 8.99 -12.76
N ARG A 237 11.21 9.84 -13.59
CA ARG A 237 10.19 10.81 -13.17
C ARG A 237 8.95 10.73 -14.06
N PRO A 238 7.77 11.10 -13.54
CA PRO A 238 6.60 11.30 -14.38
C PRO A 238 6.90 12.33 -15.49
N LYS A 239 6.70 11.92 -16.74
CA LYS A 239 6.82 12.79 -17.91
C LYS A 239 5.49 13.51 -18.16
N LEU A 240 5.58 14.68 -18.78
CA LEU A 240 4.40 15.40 -19.26
C LEU A 240 3.71 14.54 -20.33
N ILE A 241 2.38 14.41 -20.24
CA ILE A 241 1.61 13.59 -21.16
C ILE A 241 1.57 14.34 -22.49
N LYS A 242 2.05 13.72 -23.58
CA LYS A 242 2.07 14.34 -24.91
C LYS A 242 0.72 14.16 -25.59
N GLU A 243 0.40 15.05 -26.54
CA GLU A 243 -0.85 15.04 -27.32
C GLU A 243 -1.15 13.69 -28.02
N GLU A 244 -0.13 12.87 -28.27
CA GLU A 244 -0.25 11.56 -28.92
C GLU A 244 -0.98 10.51 -28.04
N ASP A 245 -0.90 10.64 -26.71
CA ASP A 245 -1.58 9.74 -25.75
C ASP A 245 -3.10 10.00 -25.66
N PHE A 246 -3.59 11.12 -26.21
CA PHE A 246 -5.00 11.53 -26.14
C PHE A 246 -5.89 10.84 -27.17
N LYS A 247 -5.35 9.99 -28.05
CA LYS A 247 -6.12 9.38 -29.16
C LYS A 247 -6.90 8.13 -28.75
N VAL A 248 -6.63 7.51 -27.61
CA VAL A 248 -7.06 6.12 -27.35
C VAL A 248 -8.40 5.98 -26.62
N ASP A 249 -8.75 6.81 -25.62
CA ASP A 249 -10.01 6.62 -24.84
C ASP A 249 -10.68 7.95 -24.44
N ARG A 250 -11.96 8.17 -24.80
CA ARG A 250 -12.70 9.42 -24.50
C ARG A 250 -12.90 9.68 -23.00
N GLU A 251 -13.08 8.64 -22.19
CA GLU A 251 -13.30 8.77 -20.74
C GLU A 251 -12.00 9.05 -19.97
N ARG A 252 -10.87 8.49 -20.42
CA ARG A 252 -9.55 8.77 -19.84
C ARG A 252 -9.00 10.15 -20.20
N LYS A 253 -9.52 10.81 -21.25
CA LYS A 253 -9.15 12.19 -21.62
C LYS A 253 -9.50 13.19 -20.52
N LEU A 254 -10.61 12.98 -19.82
CA LEU A 254 -11.08 13.87 -18.75
C LEU A 254 -10.23 13.79 -17.48
N LEU A 255 -9.34 12.79 -17.38
CA LEU A 255 -8.42 12.62 -16.25
C LEU A 255 -7.05 13.27 -16.49
N VAL A 256 -6.81 13.80 -17.68
CA VAL A 256 -5.53 14.41 -18.08
C VAL A 256 -5.75 15.91 -18.30
N PRO A 257 -4.81 16.79 -17.90
CA PRO A 257 -4.92 18.22 -18.14
C PRO A 257 -4.97 18.55 -19.66
N PRO A 258 -5.61 19.68 -20.03
CA PRO A 258 -5.63 20.16 -21.41
C PRO A 258 -4.20 20.52 -21.89
N PRO A 259 -3.83 20.17 -23.14
CA PRO A 259 -2.51 20.47 -23.68
C PRO A 259 -2.32 21.98 -23.90
N PHE A 260 -1.07 22.44 -23.79
CA PHE A 260 -0.67 23.84 -24.01
C PHE A 260 0.72 23.89 -24.64
N ASN A 261 0.99 24.85 -25.53
CA ASN A 261 2.31 24.98 -26.16
C ASN A 261 3.35 25.63 -25.22
N VAL A 262 3.97 24.79 -24.39
CA VAL A 262 4.99 25.20 -23.40
C VAL A 262 6.24 25.82 -24.04
N SER A 263 6.63 25.39 -25.24
CA SER A 263 7.87 25.87 -25.89
C SER A 263 7.82 27.37 -26.22
N SER A 264 6.71 27.83 -26.80
CA SER A 264 6.54 29.24 -27.14
C SER A 264 6.36 30.14 -25.92
N LEU A 265 5.72 29.62 -24.87
CA LEU A 265 5.55 30.32 -23.59
C LEU A 265 6.90 30.45 -22.84
N LYS A 266 7.73 29.38 -22.86
CA LYS A 266 9.07 29.37 -22.26
C LYS A 266 9.96 30.47 -22.83
N GLU A 267 10.08 30.52 -24.16
CA GLU A 267 10.91 31.51 -24.86
C GLU A 267 10.44 32.93 -24.54
N TYR A 268 9.12 33.18 -24.58
CA TYR A 268 8.57 34.48 -24.24
C TYR A 268 8.86 34.90 -22.79
N ILE A 269 8.73 33.98 -21.82
CA ILE A 269 8.93 34.31 -20.40
C ILE A 269 10.39 34.57 -20.08
N MET A 270 11.32 33.79 -20.64
CA MET A 270 12.75 34.03 -20.45
C MET A 270 13.15 35.39 -21.01
N ASN A 271 12.70 35.74 -22.22
CA ASN A 271 12.93 37.05 -22.82
C ASN A 271 12.21 38.19 -22.05
N SER A 272 11.02 37.93 -21.52
CA SER A 272 10.30 38.92 -20.71
C SER A 272 10.97 39.16 -19.35
N LEU A 273 11.61 38.13 -18.79
CA LEU A 273 12.35 38.23 -17.53
C LEU A 273 13.67 39.00 -17.72
N THR A 274 14.40 38.74 -18.81
CA THR A 274 15.59 39.57 -19.16
C THR A 274 15.19 41.02 -19.34
N ASP A 275 14.14 41.27 -20.11
CA ASP A 275 13.57 42.61 -20.32
C ASP A 275 13.17 43.28 -19.01
N ALA A 276 12.56 42.51 -18.09
CA ALA A 276 12.13 43.04 -16.80
C ALA A 276 13.30 43.44 -15.92
N ILE A 277 14.36 42.64 -15.88
CA ILE A 277 15.56 42.90 -15.08
C ILE A 277 16.34 44.10 -15.66
N GLU A 278 16.53 44.17 -16.97
CA GLU A 278 17.17 45.33 -17.62
C GLU A 278 16.40 46.62 -17.34
N LYS A 279 15.09 46.62 -17.55
CA LYS A 279 14.26 47.82 -17.38
C LYS A 279 14.07 48.22 -15.92
N SER A 280 14.04 47.26 -15.00
CA SER A 280 13.91 47.53 -13.56
C SER A 280 15.17 48.15 -12.96
N SER A 281 16.36 47.89 -13.53
CA SER A 281 17.62 48.56 -13.14
C SER A 281 17.53 50.09 -13.31
N HIS A 282 16.68 50.56 -14.23
CA HIS A 282 16.50 51.97 -14.55
C HIS A 282 15.43 52.67 -13.69
N HIS A 283 14.86 52.02 -12.66
CA HIS A 283 13.79 52.56 -11.81
C HIS A 283 12.65 53.22 -12.61
N LEU A 284 11.94 52.42 -13.41
CA LEU A 284 10.73 52.82 -14.11
C LEU A 284 9.66 53.41 -13.17
N ARG A 285 9.04 54.52 -13.62
CA ARG A 285 7.89 55.15 -12.96
C ARG A 285 6.62 54.30 -13.07
N ASP A 286 6.35 53.77 -14.26
CA ASP A 286 5.18 52.95 -14.56
C ASP A 286 5.62 51.53 -14.98
N PRO A 287 5.87 50.63 -14.01
CA PRO A 287 6.13 49.22 -14.33
C PRO A 287 4.84 48.56 -14.85
N THR A 288 5.00 47.48 -15.63
CA THR A 288 3.86 46.77 -16.20
C THR A 288 2.96 46.21 -15.08
N GLY A 289 1.65 46.43 -15.15
CA GLY A 289 0.73 46.06 -14.06
C GLY A 289 0.75 47.00 -12.83
N GLY A 290 1.42 48.15 -12.92
CA GLY A 290 1.40 49.25 -11.95
C GLY A 290 2.46 49.17 -10.85
N THR A 291 2.81 47.97 -10.39
CA THR A 291 3.86 47.75 -9.36
C THR A 291 4.87 46.71 -9.81
N TYR A 292 6.10 46.77 -9.26
CA TYR A 292 7.12 45.76 -9.54
C TYR A 292 6.69 44.36 -9.06
N ALA A 293 5.95 44.26 -7.95
CA ALA A 293 5.35 43.01 -7.51
C ALA A 293 4.42 42.41 -8.57
N ASN A 294 3.51 43.19 -9.14
CA ASN A 294 2.56 42.72 -10.16
C ASN A 294 3.25 42.33 -11.48
N TRP A 295 4.46 42.86 -11.74
CA TRP A 295 5.25 42.50 -12.90
C TRP A 295 6.06 41.22 -12.70
N LEU A 296 6.84 41.15 -11.62
CA LEU A 296 7.83 40.08 -11.41
C LEU A 296 7.20 38.80 -10.86
N VAL A 297 6.21 38.90 -9.95
CA VAL A 297 5.63 37.71 -9.30
C VAL A 297 5.05 36.72 -10.32
N PRO A 298 4.20 37.13 -11.29
CA PRO A 298 3.62 36.18 -12.23
C PRO A 298 4.66 35.53 -13.16
N LEU A 299 5.71 36.27 -13.53
CA LEU A 299 6.80 35.75 -14.36
C LEU A 299 7.62 34.72 -13.58
N LEU A 300 8.01 35.04 -12.33
CA LEU A 300 8.77 34.14 -11.47
C LEU A 300 7.98 32.88 -11.11
N GLN A 301 6.65 32.99 -10.90
CA GLN A 301 5.79 31.83 -10.65
C GLN A 301 5.76 30.86 -11.85
N LEU A 302 5.74 31.38 -13.08
CA LEU A 302 5.81 30.53 -14.27
C LEU A 302 7.20 29.92 -14.48
N VAL A 303 8.26 30.68 -14.18
CA VAL A 303 9.63 30.12 -14.19
C VAL A 303 9.78 29.01 -13.15
N ASP A 304 9.23 29.21 -11.96
CA ASP A 304 9.17 28.19 -10.90
C ASP A 304 8.39 26.94 -11.35
N ALA A 305 7.22 27.14 -11.98
CA ALA A 305 6.45 26.06 -12.58
C ALA A 305 7.25 25.28 -13.64
N PHE A 306 8.02 25.95 -14.51
CA PHE A 306 8.89 25.30 -15.49
C PHE A 306 10.08 24.57 -14.87
N LEU A 307 10.66 25.09 -13.79
CA LEU A 307 11.68 24.39 -13.00
C LEU A 307 11.08 23.11 -12.42
N VAL A 308 9.92 23.15 -11.78
CA VAL A 308 9.30 21.93 -11.23
C VAL A 308 8.97 20.93 -12.35
N MET A 309 8.40 21.39 -13.46
CA MET A 309 8.11 20.56 -14.63
C MET A 309 9.35 20.06 -15.38
N GLY A 310 10.53 20.64 -15.14
CA GLY A 310 11.79 20.27 -15.77
C GLY A 310 11.81 20.49 -17.28
N THR A 311 11.15 21.54 -17.76
CA THR A 311 11.10 21.92 -19.18
C THR A 311 12.19 22.91 -19.59
N LEU A 312 12.96 23.41 -18.61
CA LEU A 312 14.08 24.32 -18.84
C LEU A 312 15.32 23.53 -19.25
N GLU A 313 15.91 23.93 -20.36
CA GLU A 313 17.15 23.37 -20.87
C GLU A 313 18.36 23.96 -20.12
N LEU A 314 19.55 23.39 -20.34
CA LEU A 314 20.78 23.88 -19.70
C LEU A 314 21.07 25.35 -20.01
N ASN A 315 20.81 25.78 -21.26
CA ASN A 315 20.99 27.17 -21.66
C ASN A 315 20.05 28.10 -20.88
N ASP A 316 18.79 27.68 -20.69
CA ASP A 316 17.78 28.45 -19.96
C ASP A 316 18.15 28.58 -18.47
N ILE A 317 18.67 27.52 -17.85
CA ILE A 317 19.11 27.53 -16.44
C ILE A 317 20.35 28.41 -16.28
N GLN A 318 21.30 28.35 -17.22
CA GLN A 318 22.46 29.23 -17.21
C GLN A 318 22.03 30.69 -17.36
N GLN A 319 21.07 30.98 -18.24
CA GLN A 319 20.49 32.31 -18.39
C GLN A 319 19.81 32.76 -17.09
N LEU A 320 19.01 31.90 -16.44
CA LEU A 320 18.38 32.20 -15.15
C LEU A 320 19.41 32.50 -14.05
N LEU A 321 20.49 31.72 -13.97
CA LEU A 321 21.57 31.95 -12.99
C LEU A 321 22.30 33.28 -13.22
N ARG A 322 22.54 33.63 -14.49
CA ARG A 322 23.09 34.95 -14.86
C ARG A 322 22.17 36.09 -14.43
N LEU A 323 20.85 35.91 -14.54
CA LEU A 323 19.86 36.91 -14.13
C LEU A 323 19.76 37.06 -12.61
N ILE A 324 19.94 35.98 -11.85
CA ILE A 324 19.91 35.98 -10.39
C ILE A 324 21.14 36.73 -9.82
N ASP A 325 22.34 36.36 -10.27
CA ASP A 325 23.58 37.05 -9.89
C ASP A 325 24.64 36.97 -11.02
N PRO A 326 24.85 38.06 -11.79
CA PRO A 326 25.81 38.08 -12.88
C PRO A 326 27.26 38.02 -12.35
N THR A 327 27.50 38.48 -11.13
CA THR A 327 28.86 38.54 -10.55
C THR A 327 29.42 37.18 -10.17
N SER A 328 28.53 36.23 -9.82
CA SER A 328 28.92 34.89 -9.40
C SER A 328 28.84 33.85 -10.52
N PHE A 329 27.94 34.04 -11.51
CA PHE A 329 27.65 33.04 -12.54
C PHE A 329 27.92 33.52 -13.99
N GLY A 330 28.46 34.72 -14.19
CA GLY A 330 28.86 35.23 -15.51
C GLY A 330 30.13 34.54 -16.04
N LEU A 331 30.11 34.12 -17.30
CA LEU A 331 31.33 33.77 -18.04
C LEU A 331 32.04 35.06 -18.47
N GLU A 332 33.37 35.09 -18.42
CA GLU A 332 34.22 36.29 -18.53
C GLU A 332 34.10 37.13 -19.83
N ASN A 333 33.15 36.87 -20.74
CA ASN A 333 33.13 37.45 -22.09
C ASN A 333 31.82 38.09 -22.59
N GLU A 334 30.80 38.39 -21.77
CA GLU A 334 29.63 39.18 -22.22
C GLU A 334 29.24 40.31 -21.25
N GLU A 335 29.42 41.56 -21.69
CA GLU A 335 29.25 42.82 -20.95
C GLU A 335 27.79 43.34 -20.89
N HIS A 336 26.81 42.56 -20.42
CA HIS A 336 25.40 43.00 -20.47
C HIS A 336 24.63 43.17 -19.16
N PHE A 337 25.19 42.80 -17.98
CA PHE A 337 24.47 42.98 -16.71
C PHE A 337 25.34 43.60 -15.61
N ASN A 338 25.01 44.83 -15.19
CA ASN A 338 25.70 45.53 -14.10
C ASN A 338 25.11 45.21 -12.71
N GLU A 339 23.84 44.83 -12.60
CA GLU A 339 23.16 44.51 -11.34
C GLU A 339 22.29 43.25 -11.50
N GLY A 340 22.38 42.31 -10.55
CA GLY A 340 21.55 41.10 -10.51
C GLY A 340 20.28 41.27 -9.69
N LEU A 341 19.30 40.39 -9.91
CA LEU A 341 17.99 40.44 -9.23
C LEU A 341 18.12 40.48 -7.69
N LEU A 342 19.11 39.79 -7.12
CA LEU A 342 19.36 39.75 -5.68
C LEU A 342 19.97 41.03 -5.09
N GLN A 343 20.54 41.88 -5.93
CA GLN A 343 21.16 43.15 -5.52
C GLN A 343 20.13 44.27 -5.42
N MET A 344 19.00 44.13 -6.13
CA MET A 344 17.89 45.08 -6.18
C MET A 344 17.05 45.12 -4.89
N THR A 345 16.32 46.22 -4.69
CA THR A 345 15.31 46.35 -3.62
C THR A 345 14.02 45.67 -4.05
N LEU A 346 13.76 44.47 -3.54
CA LEU A 346 12.59 43.65 -3.88
C LEU A 346 11.50 43.70 -2.81
N ASP A 347 10.24 43.65 -3.24
CA ASP A 347 9.07 43.49 -2.37
C ASP A 347 9.03 42.08 -1.75
N GLU A 348 8.39 41.93 -0.58
CA GLU A 348 8.24 40.64 0.12
C GLU A 348 7.71 39.47 -0.75
N PRO A 349 6.64 39.62 -1.57
CA PRO A 349 6.15 38.52 -2.39
C PRO A 349 7.14 38.07 -3.47
N VAL A 350 7.99 38.97 -3.97
CA VAL A 350 9.04 38.64 -4.94
C VAL A 350 10.15 37.83 -4.26
N LYS A 351 10.54 38.22 -3.04
CA LYS A 351 11.50 37.45 -2.22
C LYS A 351 11.01 36.03 -1.94
N LEU A 352 9.71 35.87 -1.67
CA LEU A 352 9.11 34.55 -1.42
C LEU A 352 9.20 33.64 -2.65
N GLN A 353 8.89 34.14 -3.85
CA GLN A 353 9.04 33.36 -5.08
C GLN A 353 10.51 33.02 -5.37
N LEU A 354 11.43 33.94 -5.09
CA LEU A 354 12.87 33.67 -5.22
C LEU A 354 13.36 32.59 -4.25
N CYS A 355 12.84 32.54 -3.03
CA CYS A 355 13.14 31.45 -2.10
C CYS A 355 12.77 30.09 -2.69
N TYR A 356 11.60 29.95 -3.34
CA TYR A 356 11.21 28.70 -4.00
C TYR A 356 12.14 28.33 -5.14
N ILE A 357 12.44 29.27 -6.05
CA ILE A 357 13.37 29.05 -7.17
C ILE A 357 14.74 28.60 -6.65
N LEU A 358 15.30 29.29 -5.65
CA LEU A 358 16.58 28.92 -5.03
C LEU A 358 16.52 27.55 -4.37
N GLN A 359 15.41 27.19 -3.73
CA GLN A 359 15.21 25.87 -3.16
C GLN A 359 15.20 24.77 -4.25
N HIS A 360 14.53 25.01 -5.38
CA HIS A 360 14.52 24.07 -6.50
C HIS A 360 15.90 23.89 -7.13
N LEU A 361 16.68 24.97 -7.28
CA LEU A 361 18.07 24.91 -7.73
C LEU A 361 18.96 24.12 -6.75
N CYS A 362 18.77 24.31 -5.44
CA CYS A 362 19.46 23.50 -4.43
C CYS A 362 19.08 22.02 -4.50
N ASN A 363 17.81 21.71 -4.77
CA ASN A 363 17.34 20.33 -4.93
C ASN A 363 17.97 19.66 -6.16
N TYR A 364 18.15 20.38 -7.28
CA TYR A 364 18.88 19.86 -8.44
C TYR A 364 20.34 19.56 -8.11
N GLN A 365 21.00 20.44 -7.36
CA GLN A 365 22.36 20.19 -6.92
C GLN A 365 22.44 18.96 -5.99
N LEU A 366 21.48 18.80 -5.08
CA LEU A 366 21.38 17.64 -4.20
C LEU A 366 21.16 16.35 -5.00
N GLN A 367 20.26 16.37 -5.98
CA GLN A 367 20.03 15.22 -6.87
C GLN A 367 21.30 14.84 -7.64
N TYR A 368 22.02 15.83 -8.19
CA TYR A 368 23.27 15.59 -8.90
C TYR A 368 24.34 14.92 -8.02
N ARG A 369 24.43 15.36 -6.76
CA ARG A 369 25.35 14.77 -5.77
C ARG A 369 25.01 13.30 -5.50
N ILE A 370 23.72 12.97 -5.39
CA ILE A 370 23.24 11.61 -5.16
C ILE A 370 23.52 10.72 -6.38
N GLU A 371 23.22 11.19 -7.60
CA GLU A 371 23.51 10.44 -8.83
C GLU A 371 25.02 10.17 -8.97
N SER A 372 25.85 11.16 -8.65
CA SER A 372 27.31 11.01 -8.65
C SER A 372 27.80 9.98 -7.61
N LEU A 373 27.18 9.96 -6.42
CA LEU A 373 27.48 8.98 -5.37
C LEU A 373 27.10 7.56 -5.82
N ILE A 374 25.96 7.41 -6.49
CA ILE A 374 25.50 6.11 -6.99
C ILE A 374 26.40 5.62 -8.12
N ALA A 375 26.79 6.51 -9.05
CA ALA A 375 27.74 6.17 -10.11
C ALA A 375 29.09 5.70 -9.56
N PHE A 376 29.62 6.40 -8.56
CA PHE A 376 30.81 5.98 -7.84
C PHE A 376 30.61 4.62 -7.15
N SER A 377 29.47 4.42 -6.49
CA SER A 377 29.17 3.17 -5.78
C SER A 377 29.08 1.96 -6.73
N GLU A 378 28.55 2.14 -7.95
CA GLU A 378 28.50 1.09 -8.96
C GLU A 378 29.91 0.65 -9.36
N GLU A 379 30.78 1.61 -9.67
CA GLU A 379 32.17 1.33 -10.04
C GLU A 379 32.95 0.69 -8.87
N PHE A 380 32.78 1.23 -7.67
CA PHE A 380 33.43 0.74 -6.46
C PHE A 380 33.00 -0.70 -6.12
N VAL A 381 31.70 -0.99 -6.10
CA VAL A 381 31.18 -2.33 -5.81
C VAL A 381 31.61 -3.33 -6.89
N ARG A 382 31.64 -2.92 -8.17
CA ARG A 382 32.12 -3.78 -9.27
C ARG A 382 33.57 -4.20 -9.05
N ARG A 383 34.46 -3.26 -8.69
CA ARG A 383 35.88 -3.56 -8.41
C ARG A 383 36.03 -4.41 -7.14
N LEU A 384 35.27 -4.09 -6.09
CA LEU A 384 35.27 -4.85 -4.83
C LEU A 384 34.83 -6.30 -5.02
N GLN A 385 33.78 -6.55 -5.81
CA GLN A 385 33.32 -7.91 -6.14
C GLN A 385 34.35 -8.68 -6.97
N ALA A 386 35.03 -8.02 -7.91
CA ALA A 386 36.09 -8.63 -8.69
C ALA A 386 37.29 -9.03 -7.81
N ASP A 387 37.68 -8.17 -6.87
CA ASP A 387 38.70 -8.46 -5.86
C ASP A 387 38.28 -9.62 -4.95
N GLN A 388 37.06 -9.60 -4.42
CA GLN A 388 36.52 -10.66 -3.59
C GLN A 388 36.49 -12.02 -4.32
N LYS A 389 36.10 -12.04 -5.61
CA LYS A 389 36.13 -13.23 -6.46
C LYS A 389 37.55 -13.76 -6.66
N ARG A 390 38.51 -12.87 -6.89
CA ARG A 390 39.94 -13.24 -7.01
C ARG A 390 40.44 -13.85 -5.70
N ARG A 391 40.16 -13.23 -4.55
CA ARG A 391 40.56 -13.76 -3.23
C ARG A 391 39.95 -15.13 -2.95
N TYR A 392 38.69 -15.34 -3.34
CA TYR A 392 38.04 -16.65 -3.25
C TYR A 392 38.74 -17.73 -4.10
N GLN A 393 39.12 -17.39 -5.35
CA GLN A 393 39.85 -18.32 -6.22
C GLN A 393 41.22 -18.70 -5.65
N VAL A 394 41.97 -17.72 -5.14
CA VAL A 394 43.26 -17.95 -4.48
C VAL A 394 43.11 -18.86 -3.26
N LEU A 395 42.06 -18.64 -2.45
CA LEU A 395 41.79 -19.49 -1.29
C LEU A 395 41.46 -20.94 -1.67
N LYS A 396 40.70 -21.14 -2.75
CA LYS A 396 40.36 -22.48 -3.26
C LYS A 396 41.59 -23.26 -3.74
N GLU A 397 42.58 -22.57 -4.28
CA GLU A 397 43.83 -23.17 -4.78
C GLU A 397 44.87 -23.39 -3.67
N SER A 398 44.76 -22.67 -2.55
CA SER A 398 45.71 -22.74 -1.43
C SER A 398 45.44 -23.90 -0.46
N SER A 399 46.48 -24.59 0.00
CA SER A 399 46.43 -25.61 1.06
C SER A 399 46.77 -25.03 2.45
N LEU A 400 45.93 -24.09 2.91
CA LEU A 400 46.12 -23.44 4.22
C LEU A 400 45.70 -24.32 5.41
N PRO A 401 46.28 -24.14 6.61
CA PRO A 401 45.82 -24.78 7.84
C PRO A 401 44.33 -24.49 8.14
N PRO A 402 43.57 -25.46 8.71
CA PRO A 402 42.13 -25.30 8.94
C PRO A 402 41.72 -24.08 9.77
N ALA A 403 42.54 -23.68 10.75
CA ALA A 403 42.26 -22.51 11.60
C ALA A 403 42.33 -21.18 10.82
N LEU A 404 43.29 -21.05 9.90
CA LEU A 404 43.42 -19.88 9.03
C LEU A 404 42.37 -19.91 7.91
N MET A 405 42.08 -21.09 7.38
CA MET A 405 41.01 -21.29 6.39
C MET A 405 39.64 -20.91 6.97
N ALA A 406 39.34 -21.28 8.22
CA ALA A 406 38.07 -20.93 8.88
C ALA A 406 37.91 -19.40 9.08
N LYS A 407 39.01 -18.69 9.40
CA LYS A 407 39.00 -17.21 9.48
C LYS A 407 38.77 -16.57 8.11
N LYS A 408 39.55 -16.94 7.09
CA LYS A 408 39.44 -16.35 5.74
C LYS A 408 38.12 -16.71 5.03
N THR A 409 37.55 -17.89 5.29
CA THR A 409 36.24 -18.28 4.75
C THR A 409 35.05 -17.64 5.45
N ARG A 410 35.25 -16.93 6.58
CA ARG A 410 34.15 -16.23 7.28
C ARG A 410 33.51 -15.17 6.39
N GLU A 411 34.31 -14.42 5.63
CA GLU A 411 33.81 -13.40 4.70
C GLU A 411 32.77 -13.97 3.73
N PHE A 412 33.07 -15.10 3.08
CA PHE A 412 32.17 -15.72 2.09
C PHE A 412 30.95 -16.44 2.72
N ARG A 413 30.93 -16.61 4.05
CA ARG A 413 29.83 -17.27 4.77
C ARG A 413 28.86 -16.27 5.41
N CYS A 414 29.30 -15.06 5.69
CA CYS A 414 28.45 -14.00 6.22
C CYS A 414 27.38 -13.59 5.19
N PRO A 415 26.20 -13.09 5.60
CA PRO A 415 25.24 -12.52 4.68
C PRO A 415 25.78 -11.22 4.05
N PRO A 416 25.31 -10.82 2.85
CA PRO A 416 25.90 -9.72 2.08
C PRO A 416 25.87 -8.36 2.80
N LYS A 417 24.86 -8.09 3.65
CA LYS A 417 24.80 -6.86 4.46
C LYS A 417 25.97 -6.78 5.44
N ASP A 418 26.20 -7.85 6.20
CA ASP A 418 27.30 -7.93 7.17
C ASP A 418 28.66 -7.99 6.47
N GLN A 419 28.73 -8.65 5.31
CA GLN A 419 29.92 -8.64 4.45
C GLN A 419 30.30 -7.21 4.07
N MET A 420 29.36 -6.43 3.54
CA MET A 420 29.61 -5.04 3.14
C MET A 420 29.99 -4.16 4.34
N GLN A 421 29.36 -4.33 5.50
CA GLN A 421 29.74 -3.60 6.72
C GLN A 421 31.17 -3.93 7.16
N ALA A 422 31.56 -5.22 7.10
CA ALA A 422 32.91 -5.64 7.44
C ALA A 422 33.95 -5.10 6.43
N LEU A 423 33.63 -5.10 5.13
CA LEU A 423 34.52 -4.61 4.07
C LEU A 423 34.69 -3.08 4.08
N LEU A 424 33.66 -2.32 4.48
CA LEU A 424 33.69 -0.85 4.55
C LEU A 424 34.29 -0.31 5.85
N ASN A 425 34.43 -1.12 6.90
CA ASN A 425 34.95 -0.70 8.20
C ASN A 425 36.49 -0.55 8.21
N PHE A 426 37.08 0.33 7.39
CA PHE A 426 38.54 0.48 7.22
C PHE A 426 39.35 0.92 8.47
N LYS A 427 38.84 0.81 9.70
CA LYS A 427 39.25 1.65 10.83
C LYS A 427 39.65 1.05 12.16
N ASN A 428 39.65 -0.27 12.34
CA ASN A 428 40.13 -0.81 13.61
C ASN A 428 41.52 -1.44 13.46
N ASP A 429 42.54 -0.60 13.26
CA ASP A 429 43.96 -0.99 13.45
C ASP A 429 44.28 -1.28 14.94
N LEU A 430 43.31 -1.21 15.85
CA LEU A 430 43.49 -1.37 17.31
C LEU A 430 42.66 -2.50 17.94
N ASN A 431 41.79 -3.20 17.19
CA ASN A 431 41.05 -4.35 17.72
C ASN A 431 41.37 -5.62 16.92
N ASP A 432 42.25 -6.45 17.48
CA ASP A 432 42.78 -7.74 16.98
C ASP A 432 41.73 -8.83 16.62
N THR A 433 40.45 -8.52 16.51
CA THR A 433 39.39 -9.55 16.40
C THR A 433 38.74 -9.69 15.02
N ILE A 434 38.99 -8.79 14.05
CA ILE A 434 38.42 -8.89 12.70
C ILE A 434 39.46 -8.58 11.61
N VAL A 435 40.27 -9.59 11.27
CA VAL A 435 41.30 -9.56 10.21
C VAL A 435 40.65 -9.77 8.84
N PHE A 436 39.85 -8.81 8.35
CA PHE A 436 39.45 -8.76 6.93
C PHE A 436 40.22 -7.70 6.13
N HIS A 437 40.91 -6.77 6.82
CA HIS A 437 41.47 -5.56 6.21
C HIS A 437 42.82 -5.74 5.50
N GLU A 438 43.61 -6.74 5.88
CA GLU A 438 44.97 -6.90 5.35
C GLU A 438 45.01 -7.38 3.88
N ASP A 439 43.94 -8.03 3.40
CA ASP A 439 43.94 -8.67 2.07
C ASP A 439 43.27 -7.83 0.95
N ILE A 440 42.65 -6.67 1.25
CA ILE A 440 42.01 -5.80 0.22
C ILE A 440 43.06 -4.91 -0.46
N GLN A 441 43.04 -4.85 -1.79
CA GLN A 441 43.92 -3.98 -2.59
C GLN A 441 43.91 -2.51 -2.09
N GLU A 442 45.10 -1.94 -1.88
CA GLU A 442 45.28 -0.55 -1.43
C GLU A 442 44.66 0.47 -2.40
N GLU A 443 44.70 0.18 -3.71
CA GLU A 443 44.07 1.01 -4.76
C GLU A 443 42.56 1.25 -4.52
N ILE A 444 41.84 0.23 -4.02
CA ILE A 444 40.40 0.32 -3.73
C ILE A 444 40.16 1.18 -2.48
N LYS A 445 41.05 1.06 -1.47
CA LYS A 445 40.99 1.88 -0.25
C LYS A 445 41.27 3.35 -0.57
N ASP A 446 42.26 3.63 -1.41
CA ASP A 446 42.64 4.98 -1.78
C ASP A 446 41.59 5.64 -2.67
N MET A 447 40.95 4.89 -3.56
CA MET A 447 39.79 5.37 -4.32
C MET A 447 38.68 5.88 -3.38
N LEU A 448 38.30 5.11 -2.37
CA LEU A 448 37.24 5.49 -1.43
C LEU A 448 37.64 6.70 -0.56
N LYS A 449 38.90 6.75 -0.11
CA LYS A 449 39.43 7.91 0.63
C LYS A 449 39.42 9.18 -0.22
N ASN A 450 39.88 9.11 -1.47
CA ASN A 450 39.94 10.23 -2.40
C ASN A 450 38.53 10.74 -2.76
N PHE A 451 37.59 9.83 -2.99
CA PHE A 451 36.20 10.19 -3.24
C PHE A 451 35.57 10.85 -2.00
N HIS A 452 35.80 10.29 -0.80
CA HIS A 452 35.28 10.87 0.44
C HIS A 452 35.85 12.26 0.72
N SER A 453 37.15 12.49 0.49
CA SER A 453 37.74 13.83 0.62
C SER A 453 37.12 14.82 -0.36
N ASN A 454 36.87 14.39 -1.60
CA ASN A 454 36.24 15.24 -2.60
C ASN A 454 34.78 15.58 -2.24
N LEU A 455 34.03 14.62 -1.69
CA LEU A 455 32.67 14.82 -1.21
C LEU A 455 32.60 15.85 -0.08
N LEU A 456 33.53 15.80 0.89
CA LEU A 456 33.59 16.77 1.99
C LEU A 456 33.95 18.18 1.52
N VAL A 457 34.83 18.30 0.53
CA VAL A 457 35.20 19.60 -0.06
C VAL A 457 33.99 20.22 -0.77
N LEU A 458 33.19 19.41 -1.48
CA LEU A 458 31.97 19.88 -2.16
C LEU A 458 30.86 20.34 -1.20
N GLN A 459 30.86 19.84 0.02
CA GLN A 459 29.91 20.24 1.05
C GLN A 459 30.34 21.50 1.82
N GLN A 460 31.47 22.12 1.45
CA GLN A 460 32.02 23.30 2.12
C GLN A 460 32.12 23.16 3.64
N VAL A 461 32.46 21.96 4.15
CA VAL A 461 32.73 21.76 5.58
C VAL A 461 34.03 22.46 6.01
N VAL A 462 34.83 22.98 5.08
CA VAL A 462 36.15 23.57 5.36
C VAL A 462 36.04 25.08 5.61
N GLU A 463 35.35 25.45 6.69
CA GLU A 463 35.85 26.43 7.66
C GLU A 463 35.80 25.82 9.07
N VAL A 464 36.36 24.62 9.25
CA VAL A 464 36.62 24.12 10.61
C VAL A 464 37.82 24.89 11.16
N ASN A 465 37.54 26.01 11.81
CA ASN A 465 38.45 26.59 12.79
C ASN A 465 38.76 25.51 13.84
N PRO A 466 40.03 25.10 14.04
CA PRO A 466 40.43 23.96 14.87
C PRO A 466 40.30 24.19 16.39
N LEU A 467 39.47 25.15 16.82
CA LEU A 467 39.35 25.56 18.22
C LEU A 467 38.07 25.08 18.92
N ILE A 468 37.05 24.63 18.19
CA ILE A 468 35.74 24.32 18.80
C ILE A 468 35.66 22.89 19.39
N TYR A 469 36.55 21.97 19.00
CA TYR A 469 36.51 20.57 19.47
C TYR A 469 37.31 20.26 20.75
N LYS A 470 37.81 21.27 21.48
CA LYS A 470 38.57 21.06 22.73
C LYS A 470 37.75 21.14 24.02
N GLN A 471 36.43 21.33 23.97
CA GLN A 471 35.63 21.59 25.19
C GLN A 471 34.42 20.67 25.45
N SER A 472 34.23 19.57 24.73
CA SER A 472 33.25 18.54 25.11
C SER A 472 33.93 17.27 25.63
N ASN A 473 34.41 17.36 26.88
CA ASN A 473 34.57 16.17 27.72
C ASN A 473 33.17 15.69 28.13
N VAL A 474 32.67 14.63 27.50
CA VAL A 474 31.66 13.75 28.11
C VAL A 474 32.02 12.31 27.71
N ASN A 475 32.83 11.69 28.57
CA ASN A 475 32.73 10.26 28.80
C ASN A 475 31.40 10.04 29.55
N GLU A 476 30.75 8.90 29.30
CA GLU A 476 29.43 8.48 29.79
C GLU A 476 28.25 8.89 28.89
N LEU A 477 27.91 8.00 27.94
CA LEU A 477 26.54 7.62 27.58
C LEU A 477 26.64 6.39 26.67
N ASP A 478 26.70 5.21 27.30
CA ASP A 478 26.51 3.92 26.65
C ASP A 478 25.06 3.74 26.19
N ASN A 479 24.89 2.95 25.12
CA ASN A 479 23.68 2.21 24.75
C ASN A 479 22.44 2.99 24.28
N ASN A 480 22.54 3.67 23.12
CA ASN A 480 21.38 3.84 22.26
C ASN A 480 21.67 3.28 20.86
N GLU A 481 21.06 2.14 20.56
CA GLU A 481 20.88 1.60 19.22
C GLU A 481 20.04 2.59 18.40
N GLN A 482 20.69 3.27 17.45
CA GLN A 482 20.17 4.03 16.28
C GLN A 482 21.01 5.26 15.93
N ILE A 483 22.29 5.28 16.31
CA ILE A 483 23.25 6.20 15.70
C ILE A 483 23.68 5.59 14.36
N SER A 484 23.15 6.13 13.25
CA SER A 484 23.47 5.71 11.87
C SER A 484 24.97 5.46 11.72
N LEU A 485 25.34 4.30 11.17
CA LEU A 485 26.73 3.90 10.88
C LEU A 485 27.48 5.00 10.12
N PHE A 486 26.77 5.78 9.31
CA PHE A 486 27.30 6.94 8.60
C PHE A 486 27.82 8.03 9.52
N SER A 487 27.10 8.35 10.61
CA SER A 487 27.51 9.37 11.59
C SER A 487 28.73 8.95 12.41
N ARG A 488 28.82 7.67 12.80
CA ARG A 488 29.99 7.12 13.50
C ARG A 488 31.21 7.00 12.58
N LEU A 489 30.99 6.70 11.29
CA LEU A 489 32.04 6.71 10.26
C LEU A 489 32.51 8.14 9.96
N LEU A 490 31.60 9.11 9.87
CA LEU A 490 31.91 10.54 9.72
C LEU A 490 32.71 11.09 10.89
N GLU A 491 32.25 10.85 12.11
CA GLU A 491 32.88 11.38 13.31
C GLU A 491 34.28 10.79 13.53
N THR A 492 34.47 9.53 13.16
CA THR A 492 35.80 8.90 13.19
C THR A 492 36.68 9.39 12.04
N LEU A 493 36.16 9.59 10.82
CA LEU A 493 36.90 10.06 9.62
C LEU A 493 37.34 11.51 9.74
N ILE A 494 36.48 12.38 10.27
CA ILE A 494 36.84 13.74 10.68
C ILE A 494 38.00 13.70 11.69
N ARG A 495 37.93 12.85 12.72
CA ARG A 495 39.03 12.68 13.71
C ARG A 495 40.35 12.22 13.10
N HIS A 496 40.33 11.37 12.05
CA HIS A 496 41.54 10.91 11.37
C HIS A 496 42.12 11.94 10.39
N ALA A 497 41.28 12.68 9.67
CA ALA A 497 41.71 13.78 8.80
C ALA A 497 42.38 14.91 9.61
N ILE A 498 41.93 15.14 10.84
CA ILE A 498 42.57 16.07 11.79
C ILE A 498 43.93 15.53 12.27
N LYS A 499 44.06 14.21 12.47
CA LYS A 499 45.30 13.56 12.95
C LYS A 499 46.42 13.53 11.89
N GLN A 500 46.08 13.38 10.61
CA GLN A 500 47.06 13.39 9.50
C GLN A 500 47.62 14.78 9.19
N LYS A 501 46.91 15.86 9.54
CA LYS A 501 47.38 17.25 9.32
C LYS A 501 48.47 17.74 10.28
N ASN A 502 48.83 16.96 11.30
CA ASN A 502 49.88 17.33 12.26
C ASN A 502 51.31 16.92 11.79
N GLY A 503 51.47 16.39 10.58
CA GLY A 503 52.75 15.81 10.12
C GLY A 503 53.57 16.65 9.14
N GLU A 504 52.96 17.41 8.23
CA GLU A 504 53.71 18.10 7.17
C GLU A 504 53.11 19.46 6.86
N THR A 505 53.91 20.50 7.11
CA THR A 505 53.65 21.86 6.62
C THR A 505 53.71 21.87 5.10
N ILE A 506 52.57 21.68 4.45
CA ILE A 506 52.42 22.02 3.04
C ILE A 506 52.60 23.53 2.96
N VAL A 507 53.73 23.96 2.40
CA VAL A 507 53.94 25.33 1.95
C VAL A 507 52.87 25.59 0.89
N ILE A 508 51.81 26.28 1.28
CA ILE A 508 50.84 26.82 0.34
C ILE A 508 51.56 27.96 -0.37
N ASP A 509 52.08 27.69 -1.58
CA ASP A 509 52.49 28.75 -2.50
C ASP A 509 51.29 29.69 -2.69
N LYS A 510 51.47 30.93 -2.23
CA LYS A 510 50.51 32.03 -2.31
C LYS A 510 50.34 32.57 -3.75
N GLN A 511 50.33 31.70 -4.77
CA GLN A 511 50.30 32.11 -6.18
C GLN A 511 49.18 31.52 -7.03
N LEU A 512 48.13 30.95 -6.43
CA LEU A 512 46.88 30.64 -7.14
C LEU A 512 45.67 31.23 -6.43
N THR A 513 45.67 32.55 -6.28
CA THR A 513 44.44 33.32 -6.08
C THR A 513 43.69 33.39 -7.41
N TYR A 514 42.86 32.38 -7.71
CA TYR A 514 41.79 32.55 -8.69
C TYR A 514 40.61 33.23 -7.98
N LYS A 515 40.42 34.53 -8.28
CA LYS A 515 39.17 35.25 -8.03
C LYS A 515 38.31 35.13 -9.29
N SER A 516 37.18 34.42 -9.21
CA SER A 516 35.93 34.71 -9.95
C SER A 516 34.85 33.69 -9.58
N GLY A 517 33.83 34.13 -8.83
CA GLY A 517 32.61 33.38 -8.50
C GLY A 517 32.47 32.95 -7.03
N LYS A 518 31.46 33.49 -6.30
CA LYS A 518 30.99 32.89 -5.04
C LYS A 518 30.19 31.63 -5.34
N THR A 519 30.21 30.64 -4.46
CA THR A 519 29.37 29.44 -4.65
C THR A 519 27.90 29.75 -4.40
N LEU A 520 26.97 28.96 -4.97
CA LEU A 520 25.52 29.14 -4.71
C LEU A 520 25.20 29.15 -3.21
N CYS A 521 25.88 28.30 -2.44
CA CYS A 521 25.73 28.24 -0.98
C CYS A 521 26.13 29.55 -0.29
N GLU A 522 27.23 30.17 -0.72
CA GLU A 522 27.70 31.45 -0.20
C GLU A 522 26.76 32.59 -0.62
N VAL A 523 26.31 32.60 -1.88
CA VAL A 523 25.34 33.58 -2.38
C VAL A 523 24.04 33.52 -1.57
N ILE A 524 23.51 32.32 -1.30
CA ILE A 524 22.29 32.15 -0.50
C ILE A 524 22.49 32.60 0.95
N LYS A 525 23.61 32.24 1.59
CA LYS A 525 23.91 32.67 2.96
C LYS A 525 23.98 34.19 3.06
N ASP A 526 24.72 34.83 2.15
CA ASP A 526 24.88 36.28 2.13
C ASP A 526 23.56 37.01 1.85
N THR A 527 22.74 36.50 0.93
CA THR A 527 21.48 37.16 0.52
C THR A 527 20.42 37.09 1.61
N VAL A 528 20.20 35.93 2.22
CA VAL A 528 19.20 35.78 3.27
C VAL A 528 19.62 36.54 4.54
N ILE A 529 20.92 36.56 4.88
CA ILE A 529 21.44 37.40 5.97
C ILE A 529 21.27 38.89 5.64
N LYS A 530 21.54 39.31 4.39
CA LYS A 530 21.32 40.70 3.95
C LYS A 530 19.84 41.09 4.11
N TRP A 531 18.90 40.27 3.62
CA TRP A 531 17.47 40.54 3.74
C TRP A 531 17.00 40.65 5.19
N GLY A 532 17.48 39.78 6.08
CA GLY A 532 17.17 39.84 7.51
C GLY A 532 17.76 41.06 8.22
N ARG A 533 18.84 41.66 7.70
CA ARG A 533 19.43 42.89 8.23
C ARG A 533 18.81 44.16 7.68
N THR A 534 18.32 44.16 6.43
CA THR A 534 17.87 45.37 5.74
C THR A 534 16.47 45.82 6.13
N THR A 535 15.56 44.89 6.39
CA THR A 535 14.12 45.19 6.55
C THR A 535 13.47 44.26 7.56
N HIS A 536 12.56 44.78 8.39
CA HIS A 536 11.67 43.94 9.19
C HIS A 536 10.67 43.25 8.25
N ILE A 537 10.65 41.92 8.26
CA ILE A 537 9.81 41.09 7.39
C ILE A 537 8.52 40.76 8.13
N ASN A 538 7.36 41.00 7.52
CA ASN A 538 6.06 40.76 8.15
C ASN A 538 5.45 39.40 7.78
N ASP A 539 5.67 38.91 6.56
CA ASP A 539 5.11 37.63 6.12
C ASP A 539 5.76 36.41 6.81
N PRO A 540 5.01 35.61 7.59
CA PRO A 540 5.55 34.42 8.25
C PRO A 540 5.98 33.33 7.26
N ASN A 541 5.36 33.26 6.07
CA ASN A 541 5.71 32.25 5.08
C ASN A 541 7.10 32.50 4.49
N LEU A 542 7.43 33.76 4.20
CA LEU A 542 8.75 34.17 3.76
C LEU A 542 9.82 33.82 4.81
N ILE A 543 9.54 34.09 6.08
CA ILE A 543 10.47 33.76 7.18
C ILE A 543 10.74 32.25 7.25
N ARG A 544 9.69 31.43 7.17
CA ARG A 544 9.82 29.96 7.19
C ARG A 544 10.71 29.46 6.05
N GLU A 545 10.47 29.91 4.83
CA GLU A 545 11.25 29.46 3.67
C GLU A 545 12.68 30.02 3.68
N MET A 546 12.91 31.25 4.15
CA MET A 546 14.25 31.80 4.35
C MET A 546 15.07 30.97 5.34
N PHE A 547 14.51 30.63 6.51
CA PHE A 547 15.21 29.82 7.51
C PHE A 547 15.45 28.39 7.04
N LYS A 548 14.48 27.78 6.35
CA LYS A 548 14.63 26.47 5.74
C LYS A 548 15.74 26.47 4.69
N LEU A 549 15.82 27.49 3.85
CA LEU A 549 16.88 27.63 2.85
C LEU A 549 18.25 27.77 3.52
N ILE A 550 18.39 28.59 4.57
CA ILE A 550 19.64 28.72 5.33
C ILE A 550 20.01 27.39 6.01
N TYR A 551 19.07 26.78 6.75
CA TYR A 551 19.28 25.53 7.46
C TYR A 551 19.84 24.48 6.50
N ASN A 552 19.24 24.42 5.31
CA ASN A 552 19.65 23.51 4.26
C ASN A 552 21.07 23.74 3.74
N GLN A 553 21.59 24.97 3.74
CA GLN A 553 22.96 25.24 3.32
C GLN A 553 24.02 24.88 4.38
N TYR A 554 23.63 24.82 5.66
CA TYR A 554 24.52 24.37 6.73
C TYR A 554 24.47 22.86 6.92
N ASP A 555 23.30 22.24 6.74
CA ASP A 555 23.07 20.83 6.98
C ASP A 555 23.19 19.95 5.72
N GLY A 556 24.28 20.13 4.96
CA GLY A 556 24.48 19.41 3.70
C GLY A 556 24.70 17.90 3.85
N ILE A 557 25.17 17.44 5.02
CA ILE A 557 25.45 16.01 5.29
C ILE A 557 24.17 15.25 5.61
N GLN A 558 23.36 15.77 6.53
CA GLN A 558 22.12 15.10 6.95
C GLN A 558 21.13 15.04 5.79
N GLN A 559 21.09 16.07 4.94
CA GLN A 559 20.29 16.04 3.72
C GLN A 559 20.63 14.87 2.81
N ILE A 560 21.91 14.64 2.53
CA ILE A 560 22.32 13.50 1.72
C ILE A 560 21.92 12.19 2.42
N SER A 561 22.11 12.08 3.74
CA SER A 561 21.71 10.90 4.50
C SER A 561 20.20 10.62 4.39
N GLN A 562 19.36 11.65 4.60
CA GLN A 562 17.90 11.54 4.52
C GLN A 562 17.44 11.20 3.10
N CYS A 563 18.07 11.79 2.09
CA CYS A 563 17.76 11.46 0.71
C CYS A 563 18.20 10.03 0.35
N LEU A 564 19.33 9.55 0.87
CA LEU A 564 19.81 8.19 0.62
C LEU A 564 18.86 7.12 1.16
N GLU A 565 18.21 7.36 2.30
CA GLU A 565 17.17 6.46 2.82
C GLU A 565 15.99 6.28 1.84
N ARG A 566 15.75 7.26 0.98
CA ARG A 566 14.70 7.24 -0.06
C ARG A 566 15.23 6.96 -1.47
N THR A 567 16.53 6.73 -1.63
CA THR A 567 17.12 6.40 -2.92
C THR A 567 17.00 4.91 -3.22
N TYR A 568 16.70 4.57 -4.46
CA TYR A 568 16.65 3.19 -4.92
C TYR A 568 17.28 3.04 -6.30
N VAL A 569 18.06 1.96 -6.46
CA VAL A 569 18.83 1.69 -7.69
C VAL A 569 18.20 0.51 -8.41
N ILE A 570 17.93 0.69 -9.72
CA ILE A 570 17.23 -0.29 -10.56
C ILE A 570 18.02 -0.67 -11.79
N ASN A 571 17.59 -1.74 -12.46
CA ASN A 571 18.10 -2.08 -13.79
C ASN A 571 17.39 -1.24 -14.87
N GLU A 572 18.06 -0.99 -15.99
CA GLU A 572 17.51 -0.23 -17.12
C GLU A 572 16.28 -0.93 -17.73
N LYS A 573 16.22 -2.26 -17.69
CA LYS A 573 15.10 -3.06 -18.23
C LYS A 573 13.76 -2.82 -17.51
N SER A 574 13.79 -2.43 -16.23
CA SER A 574 12.60 -2.20 -15.39
C SER A 574 12.05 -0.77 -15.45
N VAL A 575 12.70 0.14 -16.18
CA VAL A 575 12.27 1.55 -16.32
C VAL A 575 10.84 1.72 -16.85
N PRO A 576 10.34 0.99 -17.88
CA PRO A 576 8.97 1.20 -18.36
C PRO A 576 7.93 0.81 -17.29
N ASP A 577 8.14 -0.31 -16.62
CA ASP A 577 7.24 -0.82 -15.57
C ASP A 577 7.20 0.15 -14.36
N ILE A 578 8.32 0.75 -14.00
CA ILE A 578 8.41 1.76 -12.94
C ILE A 578 7.76 3.08 -13.36
N THR A 579 7.89 3.47 -14.62
CA THR A 579 7.24 4.68 -15.13
C THR A 579 5.71 4.54 -15.04
N LEU A 580 5.17 3.36 -15.36
CA LEU A 580 3.76 3.05 -15.19
C LEU A 580 3.35 3.08 -13.71
N LEU A 581 4.13 2.44 -12.84
CA LEU A 581 3.93 2.45 -11.39
C LEU A 581 3.84 3.87 -10.82
N LEU A 582 4.85 4.71 -11.11
CA LEU A 582 4.91 6.08 -10.60
C LEU A 582 3.76 6.94 -11.14
N ARG A 583 3.35 6.73 -12.40
CA ARG A 583 2.19 7.43 -12.96
C ARG A 583 0.93 7.08 -12.17
N LYS A 584 0.67 5.79 -11.93
CA LYS A 584 -0.51 5.33 -11.17
C LYS A 584 -0.46 5.77 -9.70
N LEU A 585 0.70 5.66 -9.06
CA LEU A 585 0.90 6.14 -7.69
C LEU A 585 0.71 7.66 -7.56
N SER A 586 1.14 8.44 -8.56
CA SER A 586 0.92 9.90 -8.56
C SER A 586 -0.56 10.27 -8.62
N ILE A 587 -1.37 9.48 -9.35
CA ILE A 587 -2.83 9.64 -9.39
C ILE A 587 -3.43 9.31 -8.02
N VAL A 588 -3.04 8.18 -7.41
CA VAL A 588 -3.52 7.79 -6.07
C VAL A 588 -3.19 8.87 -5.04
N ARG A 589 -1.98 9.43 -5.05
CA ARG A 589 -1.58 10.50 -4.14
C ARG A 589 -2.29 11.82 -4.40
N ALA A 590 -2.58 12.15 -5.65
CA ALA A 590 -3.37 13.34 -5.98
C ALA A 590 -4.81 13.21 -5.46
N LEU A 591 -5.39 12.02 -5.56
CA LEU A 591 -6.74 11.75 -5.06
C LEU A 591 -6.82 11.75 -3.53
N LEU A 592 -5.73 11.51 -2.78
CA LEU A 592 -5.75 11.53 -1.31
C LEU A 592 -6.27 12.84 -0.71
N THR A 593 -6.01 13.98 -1.36
CA THR A 593 -6.49 15.29 -0.89
C THR A 593 -7.93 15.58 -1.29
N VAL A 594 -8.46 14.84 -2.27
CA VAL A 594 -9.78 15.06 -2.85
C VAL A 594 -10.82 14.26 -2.06
N GLN A 595 -12.00 14.86 -1.89
CA GLN A 595 -13.14 14.13 -1.33
C GLN A 595 -13.64 13.14 -2.37
N MET A 596 -13.47 11.85 -2.09
CA MET A 596 -13.80 10.78 -3.04
C MET A 596 -15.32 10.65 -3.23
N ASP A 597 -15.75 10.57 -4.49
CA ASP A 597 -17.08 10.13 -4.92
C ASP A 597 -16.97 8.83 -5.74
N SER A 598 -18.07 8.33 -6.33
CA SER A 598 -18.10 7.05 -7.04
C SER A 598 -17.09 6.95 -8.20
N ASP A 599 -16.93 8.04 -8.96
CA ASP A 599 -16.03 8.06 -10.12
C ASP A 599 -14.56 7.97 -9.70
N GLU A 600 -14.17 8.68 -8.64
CA GLU A 600 -12.83 8.61 -8.08
C GLU A 600 -12.53 7.23 -7.48
N GLU A 601 -13.51 6.55 -6.89
CA GLU A 601 -13.35 5.16 -6.40
C GLU A 601 -13.00 4.19 -7.52
N ALA A 602 -13.75 4.24 -8.63
CA ALA A 602 -13.50 3.36 -9.77
C ALA A 602 -12.09 3.56 -10.34
N ILE A 603 -11.64 4.82 -10.45
CA ILE A 603 -10.28 5.15 -10.90
C ILE A 603 -9.23 4.62 -9.92
N MET A 604 -9.50 4.75 -8.62
CA MET A 604 -8.58 4.29 -7.59
C MET A 604 -8.46 2.77 -7.56
N ILE A 605 -9.58 2.04 -7.65
CA ILE A 605 -9.60 0.58 -7.75
C ILE A 605 -8.79 0.12 -8.98
N SER A 606 -9.04 0.72 -10.14
CA SER A 606 -8.27 0.43 -11.35
C SER A 606 -6.78 0.72 -11.17
N CYS A 607 -6.41 1.84 -10.53
CA CYS A 607 -5.01 2.16 -10.27
C CYS A 607 -4.34 1.20 -9.29
N LEU A 608 -5.03 0.76 -8.23
CA LEU A 608 -4.50 -0.22 -7.27
C LEU A 608 -4.30 -1.59 -7.91
N ASN A 609 -5.23 -2.05 -8.75
CA ASN A 609 -5.10 -3.27 -9.52
C ASN A 609 -3.91 -3.20 -10.48
N ASP A 610 -3.75 -2.09 -11.21
CA ASP A 610 -2.59 -1.87 -12.10
C ASP A 610 -1.25 -1.88 -11.33
N ILE A 611 -1.23 -1.43 -10.07
CA ILE A 611 -0.03 -1.47 -9.22
C ILE A 611 0.24 -2.91 -8.76
N MET A 612 -0.78 -3.70 -8.42
CA MET A 612 -0.64 -5.10 -8.00
C MET A 612 -0.18 -6.02 -9.15
N ASP A 613 -0.66 -5.76 -10.36
CA ASP A 613 -0.32 -6.54 -11.56
C ASP A 613 1.09 -6.21 -12.09
N ASN A 614 1.73 -5.18 -11.54
CA ASN A 614 3.08 -4.78 -11.94
C ASN A 614 4.14 -5.73 -11.40
N ARG A 615 5.03 -6.21 -12.27
CA ARG A 615 6.14 -7.11 -11.92
C ARG A 615 7.10 -6.52 -10.88
N VAL A 616 7.29 -5.20 -10.90
CA VAL A 616 8.18 -4.47 -9.98
C VAL A 616 7.72 -4.62 -8.54
N PHE A 617 6.41 -4.75 -8.32
CA PHE A 617 5.82 -4.94 -6.99
C PHE A 617 6.42 -6.16 -6.26
N TYR A 618 6.62 -7.27 -6.99
CA TYR A 618 7.16 -8.51 -6.43
C TYR A 618 8.69 -8.60 -6.50
N GLN A 619 9.32 -8.00 -7.53
CA GLN A 619 10.77 -8.04 -7.68
C GLN A 619 11.51 -7.13 -6.69
N HIS A 620 10.92 -6.00 -6.35
CA HIS A 620 11.53 -4.95 -5.53
C HIS A 620 10.61 -4.52 -4.38
N PRO A 621 10.39 -5.38 -3.36
CA PRO A 621 9.50 -5.08 -2.24
C PRO A 621 9.96 -3.87 -1.40
N ASP A 622 11.27 -3.64 -1.32
CA ASP A 622 11.84 -2.50 -0.59
C ASP A 622 11.53 -1.15 -1.27
N LEU A 623 11.33 -1.14 -2.59
CA LEU A 623 10.94 0.07 -3.33
C LEU A 623 9.55 0.54 -2.90
N MET A 624 8.57 -0.38 -2.80
CA MET A 624 7.20 -0.05 -2.37
C MET A 624 7.15 0.54 -0.96
N ARG A 625 8.05 0.07 -0.10
CA ARG A 625 8.23 0.61 1.26
C ARG A 625 8.89 1.99 1.25
N SER A 626 9.95 2.16 0.46
CA SER A 626 10.66 3.46 0.34
C SER A 626 9.79 4.56 -0.27
N LEU A 627 8.85 4.18 -1.16
CA LEU A 627 7.83 5.06 -1.72
C LEU A 627 6.61 5.23 -0.78
N CYS A 628 6.61 4.66 0.42
CA CYS A 628 5.49 4.75 1.38
C CYS A 628 4.13 4.39 0.75
N VAL A 629 4.08 3.42 -0.18
CA VAL A 629 2.83 3.07 -0.88
C VAL A 629 1.78 2.57 0.11
N HIS A 630 2.20 1.78 1.10
CA HIS A 630 1.36 1.29 2.18
C HIS A 630 0.73 2.42 3.02
N GLU A 631 1.46 3.50 3.32
CA GLU A 631 0.92 4.68 4.00
C GLU A 631 -0.12 5.39 3.12
N THR A 632 0.13 5.51 1.82
CA THR A 632 -0.84 6.14 0.89
C THR A 632 -2.13 5.33 0.78
N VAL A 633 -2.04 4.00 0.65
CA VAL A 633 -3.22 3.13 0.57
C VAL A 633 -3.97 3.09 1.90
N MET A 634 -3.25 3.11 3.03
CA MET A 634 -3.87 3.26 4.34
C MET A 634 -4.57 4.61 4.48
N GLY A 635 -3.98 5.71 4.01
CA GLY A 635 -4.61 7.04 4.00
C GLY A 635 -5.91 7.08 3.20
N VAL A 636 -5.94 6.42 2.04
CA VAL A 636 -7.18 6.23 1.25
C VAL A 636 -8.23 5.51 2.09
N MET A 637 -7.87 4.37 2.67
CA MET A 637 -8.76 3.55 3.47
C MET A 637 -9.30 4.35 4.66
N VAL A 638 -8.43 5.08 5.38
CA VAL A 638 -8.79 5.94 6.51
C VAL A 638 -9.82 6.99 6.10
N ASN A 639 -9.57 7.73 5.02
CA ASN A 639 -10.46 8.79 4.56
C ASN A 639 -11.85 8.23 4.23
N ARG A 640 -11.91 7.05 3.62
CA ARG A 640 -13.17 6.37 3.31
C ARG A 640 -13.90 5.82 4.53
N LEU A 641 -13.18 5.19 5.46
CA LEU A 641 -13.72 4.70 6.73
C LEU A 641 -14.25 5.84 7.61
N THR A 642 -13.58 6.99 7.60
CA THR A 642 -14.00 8.16 8.39
C THR A 642 -15.27 8.77 7.80
N LYS A 643 -15.37 8.83 6.47
CA LYS A 643 -16.59 9.26 5.76
C LYS A 643 -17.78 8.34 6.07
N SER A 644 -17.59 7.01 6.06
CA SER A 644 -18.68 6.08 6.35
C SER A 644 -19.23 6.24 7.78
N LYS A 645 -18.35 6.43 8.77
CA LYS A 645 -18.77 6.73 10.15
C LYS A 645 -19.53 8.05 10.26
N GLN A 646 -19.10 9.09 9.54
CA GLN A 646 -19.81 10.38 9.50
C GLN A 646 -21.21 10.24 8.89
N GLU A 647 -21.35 9.54 7.76
CA GLU A 647 -22.65 9.28 7.10
C GLU A 647 -23.62 8.49 7.99
N GLN A 648 -23.13 7.50 8.74
CA GLN A 648 -23.96 6.76 9.70
C GLN A 648 -24.43 7.64 10.88
N THR A 649 -23.61 8.59 11.30
CA THR A 649 -23.95 9.51 12.39
C THR A 649 -24.97 10.57 11.95
N SER A 650 -24.90 11.04 10.70
CA SER A 650 -25.88 12.00 10.16
C SER A 650 -27.25 11.37 9.85
N MET A 651 -27.29 10.08 9.47
CA MET A 651 -28.55 9.34 9.32
C MET A 651 -29.26 9.09 10.66
N SER A 652 -28.51 8.87 11.75
CA SER A 652 -29.10 8.70 13.09
C SER A 652 -29.69 9.99 13.65
N SER A 653 -29.12 11.16 13.33
CA SER A 653 -29.69 12.46 13.73
C SER A 653 -30.95 12.89 12.96
N MET A 654 -31.29 12.22 11.84
CA MET A 654 -32.50 12.55 11.06
C MET A 654 -33.70 11.65 11.38
N ASN A 655 -33.47 10.52 12.07
CA ASN A 655 -34.53 9.63 12.51
C ASN A 655 -35.28 10.13 13.77
N ASP A 656 -34.80 11.20 14.41
CA ASP A 656 -35.44 11.79 15.58
C ASP A 656 -36.48 12.89 15.24
N ILE A 657 -36.74 13.20 13.95
CA ILE A 657 -37.66 14.30 13.58
C ILE A 657 -38.88 13.91 12.73
N ASP A 658 -38.98 12.76 12.06
CA ASP A 658 -40.24 12.41 11.35
C ASP A 658 -40.61 10.93 11.47
N GLY A 659 -41.23 10.59 12.60
CA GLY A 659 -42.05 9.40 12.77
C GLY A 659 -43.44 9.58 12.16
N ILE A 660 -43.56 9.62 10.83
CA ILE A 660 -44.84 9.34 10.15
C ILE A 660 -44.57 8.40 8.97
N ILE A 661 -44.86 7.13 9.22
CA ILE A 661 -45.08 6.10 8.22
C ILE A 661 -46.22 6.56 7.30
N GLN A 662 -45.89 6.97 6.06
CA GLN A 662 -46.86 7.00 4.96
C GLN A 662 -46.77 5.68 4.22
N ILE A 663 -47.72 4.78 4.52
CA ILE A 663 -48.04 3.64 3.68
C ILE A 663 -48.68 4.20 2.41
N ASN A 664 -47.93 4.23 1.32
CA ASN A 664 -48.50 4.41 -0.01
C ASN A 664 -48.83 3.02 -0.58
N GLU A 665 -50.13 2.75 -0.68
CA GLU A 665 -50.71 1.64 -1.43
C GLU A 665 -50.43 1.84 -2.93
N THR A 666 -49.42 1.17 -3.46
CA THR A 666 -49.46 0.58 -4.82
C THR A 666 -48.45 -0.57 -4.84
N GLY A 667 -48.97 -1.78 -5.07
CA GLY A 667 -48.17 -2.99 -5.18
C GLY A 667 -47.36 -2.99 -6.46
N GLU A 668 -46.16 -2.42 -6.41
CA GLU A 668 -45.01 -2.84 -7.21
C GLU A 668 -43.81 -2.82 -6.27
N ASN A 669 -43.29 -4.01 -5.98
CA ASN A 669 -42.03 -4.17 -5.26
C ASN A 669 -40.93 -3.52 -6.10
N GLN A 670 -40.63 -2.25 -5.83
CA GLN A 670 -39.33 -1.70 -6.17
C GLN A 670 -38.33 -2.40 -5.25
N GLU A 671 -37.63 -3.39 -5.81
CA GLU A 671 -36.39 -3.90 -5.23
C GLU A 671 -35.53 -2.69 -4.88
N ILE A 672 -35.34 -2.49 -3.58
CA ILE A 672 -34.33 -1.60 -3.05
C ILE A 672 -33.00 -2.27 -3.40
N HIS A 673 -32.52 -2.07 -4.62
CA HIS A 673 -31.10 -2.27 -4.92
C HIS A 673 -30.34 -1.33 -4.00
N ALA A 674 -29.77 -1.90 -2.94
CA ALA A 674 -29.12 -1.16 -1.88
C ALA A 674 -27.86 -0.46 -2.44
N PRO A 675 -27.72 0.87 -2.35
CA PRO A 675 -26.51 1.60 -2.75
C PRO A 675 -25.34 1.40 -1.76
N LYS A 676 -25.23 0.20 -1.16
CA LYS A 676 -24.23 -0.19 -0.17
C LYS A 676 -23.07 -0.99 -0.78
N GLU A 677 -23.24 -1.60 -1.96
CA GLU A 677 -22.24 -2.48 -2.57
C GLU A 677 -21.02 -1.69 -3.11
N ASP A 678 -21.25 -0.61 -3.85
CA ASP A 678 -20.18 0.23 -4.41
C ASP A 678 -19.24 0.83 -3.33
N LYS A 679 -19.76 1.03 -2.11
CA LYS A 679 -19.01 1.64 -0.99
C LYS A 679 -17.97 0.70 -0.35
N VAL A 680 -18.11 -0.62 -0.56
CA VAL A 680 -17.28 -1.66 0.09
C VAL A 680 -16.11 -2.07 -0.81
N GLU A 681 -16.25 -1.95 -2.12
CA GLU A 681 -15.26 -2.44 -3.08
C GLU A 681 -13.90 -1.75 -2.95
N LEU A 682 -13.87 -0.43 -2.75
CA LEU A 682 -12.60 0.29 -2.57
C LEU A 682 -11.86 -0.16 -1.30
N VAL A 683 -12.58 -0.31 -0.18
CA VAL A 683 -11.98 -0.75 1.10
C VAL A 683 -11.45 -2.16 0.97
N THR A 684 -12.21 -3.08 0.36
CA THR A 684 -11.79 -4.47 0.15
C THR A 684 -10.58 -4.56 -0.77
N THR A 685 -10.52 -3.75 -1.83
CA THR A 685 -9.35 -3.66 -2.73
C THR A 685 -8.11 -3.13 -1.99
N CYS A 686 -8.27 -2.10 -1.15
CA CYS A 686 -7.19 -1.60 -0.30
C CYS A 686 -6.68 -2.69 0.68
N CYS A 687 -7.59 -3.41 1.33
CA CYS A 687 -7.22 -4.49 2.25
C CYS A 687 -6.53 -5.65 1.52
N LYS A 688 -7.02 -6.07 0.35
CA LYS A 688 -6.35 -7.08 -0.50
C LYS A 688 -4.94 -6.63 -0.86
N PHE A 689 -4.79 -5.38 -1.30
CA PHE A 689 -3.49 -4.78 -1.62
C PHE A 689 -2.53 -4.85 -0.43
N LEU A 690 -2.97 -4.41 0.76
CA LEU A 690 -2.14 -4.39 1.96
C LEU A 690 -1.78 -5.80 2.45
N SER A 691 -2.72 -6.74 2.37
CA SER A 691 -2.46 -8.15 2.68
C SER A 691 -1.40 -8.77 1.74
N TYR A 692 -1.46 -8.47 0.44
CA TYR A 692 -0.41 -8.88 -0.50
C TYR A 692 0.92 -8.20 -0.20
N PHE A 693 0.91 -6.90 0.11
CA PHE A 693 2.11 -6.15 0.51
C PHE A 693 2.80 -6.79 1.71
N CYS A 694 2.06 -7.19 2.75
CA CYS A 694 2.59 -7.92 3.90
C CYS A 694 3.28 -9.24 3.49
N ARG A 695 2.71 -10.01 2.56
CA ARG A 695 3.27 -11.31 2.13
C ARG A 695 4.57 -11.20 1.32
N THR A 696 4.87 -10.03 0.74
CA THR A 696 6.07 -9.86 -0.10
C THR A 696 7.39 -9.83 0.69
N SER A 697 7.39 -9.32 1.93
CA SER A 697 8.62 -9.14 2.72
C SER A 697 8.34 -9.00 4.21
N ARG A 698 9.19 -9.61 5.05
CA ARG A 698 9.15 -9.44 6.52
C ARG A 698 9.33 -7.97 6.96
N HIS A 699 10.07 -7.18 6.19
CA HIS A 699 10.24 -5.76 6.49
C HIS A 699 8.97 -4.95 6.16
N ASN A 700 8.22 -5.39 5.15
CA ASN A 700 6.93 -4.79 4.79
C ASN A 700 5.86 -5.13 5.84
N GLN A 701 5.86 -6.36 6.36
CA GLN A 701 5.05 -6.71 7.54
C GLN A 701 5.36 -5.81 8.74
N ARG A 702 6.64 -5.58 9.04
CA ARG A 702 7.04 -4.69 10.15
C ARG A 702 6.54 -3.26 9.97
N ALA A 703 6.59 -2.70 8.75
CA ALA A 703 6.05 -1.37 8.48
C ALA A 703 4.53 -1.32 8.71
N MET A 704 3.79 -2.36 8.27
CA MET A 704 2.35 -2.46 8.55
C MET A 704 2.03 -2.67 10.04
N PHE A 705 2.90 -3.36 10.78
CA PHE A 705 2.74 -3.59 12.21
C PHE A 705 2.77 -2.29 13.03
N GLU A 706 3.51 -1.26 12.58
CA GLU A 706 3.50 0.06 13.23
C GLU A 706 2.11 0.71 13.20
N HIS A 707 1.29 0.38 12.20
CA HIS A 707 -0.08 0.85 12.05
C HIS A 707 -1.14 -0.11 12.63
N LEU A 708 -0.73 -1.18 13.33
CA LEU A 708 -1.63 -2.20 13.87
C LEU A 708 -2.72 -1.61 14.79
N SER A 709 -2.37 -0.63 15.63
CA SER A 709 -3.34 0.05 16.52
C SER A 709 -4.56 0.59 15.77
N TYR A 710 -4.32 1.22 14.61
CA TYR A 710 -5.35 1.83 13.79
C TYR A 710 -6.21 0.78 13.09
N LEU A 711 -5.58 -0.29 12.58
CA LEU A 711 -6.29 -1.43 11.96
C LEU A 711 -7.23 -2.10 12.97
N LEU A 712 -6.78 -2.28 14.21
CA LEU A 712 -7.58 -2.89 15.26
C LEU A 712 -8.73 -1.99 15.74
N GLU A 713 -8.65 -0.67 15.62
CA GLU A 713 -9.78 0.22 15.95
C GLU A 713 -10.93 0.13 14.94
N ASN A 714 -10.65 -0.35 13.74
CA ASN A 714 -11.62 -0.48 12.64
C ASN A 714 -11.83 -1.95 12.23
N SER A 715 -11.47 -2.90 13.10
CA SER A 715 -11.47 -4.33 12.75
C SER A 715 -12.85 -4.95 12.63
N SER A 716 -13.89 -4.38 13.25
CA SER A 716 -15.26 -4.92 13.23
C SER A 716 -16.02 -4.63 11.93
N MET A 717 -15.39 -4.02 10.94
CA MET A 717 -16.06 -3.67 9.68
C MET A 717 -15.93 -4.80 8.65
N LEU A 718 -17.01 -5.07 7.92
CA LEU A 718 -17.09 -6.05 6.82
C LEU A 718 -16.93 -7.52 7.24
N LEU A 719 -16.97 -7.82 8.54
CA LEU A 719 -16.78 -9.18 9.06
C LEU A 719 -17.98 -10.10 8.82
N SER A 720 -19.18 -9.53 8.76
CA SER A 720 -20.46 -10.22 8.53
C SER A 720 -20.59 -10.86 7.15
N ARG A 721 -19.79 -10.44 6.16
CA ARG A 721 -19.88 -10.90 4.76
C ARG A 721 -18.84 -11.99 4.45
N PRO A 722 -19.26 -13.24 4.20
CA PRO A 722 -18.33 -14.34 3.91
C PRO A 722 -17.48 -14.12 2.65
N SER A 723 -18.07 -13.52 1.60
CA SER A 723 -17.42 -13.21 0.32
C SER A 723 -16.20 -12.30 0.47
N LEU A 724 -16.14 -11.51 1.55
CA LEU A 724 -15.08 -10.56 1.82
C LEU A 724 -13.94 -11.14 2.70
N ARG A 725 -13.94 -12.45 2.97
CA ARG A 725 -12.86 -13.15 3.71
C ARG A 725 -11.50 -12.86 3.07
N GLY A 726 -10.56 -12.35 3.84
CA GLY A 726 -9.22 -11.99 3.39
C GLY A 726 -9.10 -10.55 2.88
N SER A 727 -10.18 -9.76 2.94
CA SER A 727 -10.23 -8.37 2.46
C SER A 727 -10.80 -7.39 3.50
N ALA A 728 -10.83 -7.78 4.77
CA ALA A 728 -11.18 -6.90 5.88
C ALA A 728 -9.93 -6.27 6.53
N PRO A 729 -10.05 -5.13 7.23
CA PRO A 729 -8.95 -4.55 8.00
C PRO A 729 -8.34 -5.51 9.03
N LEU A 730 -9.15 -6.41 9.60
CA LEU A 730 -8.68 -7.47 10.51
C LEU A 730 -7.78 -8.49 9.80
N ASP A 731 -8.04 -8.78 8.53
CA ASP A 731 -7.20 -9.68 7.73
C ASP A 731 -5.83 -9.04 7.41
N VAL A 732 -5.80 -7.72 7.21
CA VAL A 732 -4.54 -6.99 7.06
C VAL A 732 -3.75 -7.02 8.37
N ALA A 733 -4.44 -6.86 9.51
CA ALA A 733 -3.83 -6.98 10.82
C ALA A 733 -3.26 -8.39 11.05
N SER A 734 -4.00 -9.44 10.71
CA SER A 734 -3.50 -10.82 10.82
C SER A 734 -2.30 -11.06 9.91
N ALA A 735 -2.35 -10.60 8.65
CA ALA A 735 -1.24 -10.72 7.70
C ALA A 735 0.04 -9.97 8.14
N SER A 736 -0.09 -8.93 8.97
CA SER A 736 1.05 -8.20 9.52
C SER A 736 1.83 -8.96 10.60
N VAL A 737 1.18 -9.91 11.29
CA VAL A 737 1.78 -10.72 12.38
C VAL A 737 2.11 -12.14 11.93
N MET A 738 1.40 -12.65 10.92
CA MET A 738 1.49 -14.03 10.44
C MET A 738 2.93 -14.45 10.07
N ASP A 739 3.32 -15.64 10.53
CA ASP A 739 4.61 -16.30 10.28
C ASP A 739 5.87 -15.52 10.73
N ASN A 740 5.71 -14.55 11.63
CA ASN A 740 6.81 -13.70 12.12
C ASN A 740 6.96 -13.70 13.65
N ASN A 741 7.94 -14.44 14.14
CA ASN A 741 8.22 -14.56 15.59
C ASN A 741 8.61 -13.21 16.22
N GLU A 742 9.34 -12.34 15.51
CA GLU A 742 9.80 -11.06 16.06
C GLU A 742 8.63 -10.11 16.32
N LEU A 743 7.68 -10.04 15.39
CA LEU A 743 6.50 -9.18 15.52
C LEU A 743 5.50 -9.74 16.52
N ALA A 744 5.34 -11.06 16.58
CA ALA A 744 4.51 -11.69 17.60
C ALA A 744 5.01 -11.38 19.02
N LEU A 745 6.33 -11.37 19.25
CA LEU A 745 6.92 -10.96 20.54
C LEU A 745 6.82 -9.45 20.80
N ALA A 746 6.73 -8.62 19.76
CA ALA A 746 6.57 -7.18 19.89
C ALA A 746 5.12 -6.74 20.19
N LEU A 747 4.17 -7.68 20.27
CA LEU A 747 2.77 -7.38 20.59
C LEU A 747 2.61 -6.83 22.01
N ARG A 748 1.87 -5.73 22.11
CA ARG A 748 1.48 -5.11 23.38
C ARG A 748 0.14 -5.65 23.89
N GLU A 749 -0.01 -5.67 25.21
CA GLU A 749 -1.25 -6.07 25.89
C GLU A 749 -2.47 -5.27 25.41
N SER A 750 -2.30 -3.98 25.13
CA SER A 750 -3.37 -3.10 24.61
C SER A 750 -3.98 -3.58 23.30
N HIS A 751 -3.22 -4.27 22.44
CA HIS A 751 -3.74 -4.77 21.15
C HIS A 751 -4.66 -5.97 21.37
N LEU A 752 -4.24 -6.91 22.20
CA LEU A 752 -5.01 -8.12 22.49
C LEU A 752 -6.24 -7.81 23.36
N GLU A 753 -6.14 -6.84 24.27
CA GLU A 753 -7.28 -6.42 25.10
C GLU A 753 -8.42 -5.80 24.27
N LYS A 754 -8.09 -5.02 23.22
CA LYS A 754 -9.08 -4.47 22.28
C LYS A 754 -9.84 -5.59 21.58
N ILE A 755 -9.14 -6.59 21.07
CA ILE A 755 -9.78 -7.73 20.37
C ILE A 755 -10.63 -8.55 21.33
N ALA A 756 -10.13 -8.81 22.55
CA ALA A 756 -10.93 -9.45 23.58
C ALA A 756 -12.18 -8.63 23.95
N SER A 757 -12.16 -7.29 23.83
CA SER A 757 -13.33 -6.45 24.07
C SER A 757 -14.37 -6.57 22.95
N TYR A 758 -13.93 -6.63 21.69
CA TYR A 758 -14.83 -6.89 20.57
C TYR A 758 -15.41 -8.31 20.62
N LEU A 759 -14.59 -9.31 20.94
CA LEU A 759 -15.05 -10.68 21.11
C LEU A 759 -16.06 -10.83 22.27
N SER A 760 -15.86 -10.12 23.39
CA SER A 760 -16.82 -10.06 24.49
C SER A 760 -18.14 -9.41 24.09
N ARG A 761 -18.10 -8.40 23.21
CA ARG A 761 -19.29 -7.81 22.61
C ARG A 761 -20.02 -8.82 21.71
N CYS A 762 -19.32 -9.55 20.85
CA CYS A 762 -19.91 -10.61 20.01
C CYS A 762 -20.64 -11.67 20.85
N GLY A 763 -20.13 -12.02 22.02
CA GLY A 763 -20.78 -12.98 22.94
C GLY A 763 -22.05 -12.47 23.64
N THR A 764 -22.35 -11.17 23.56
CA THR A 764 -23.48 -10.53 24.27
C THR A 764 -24.44 -9.78 23.35
N THR A 765 -24.00 -9.37 22.16
CA THR A 765 -24.81 -8.61 21.20
C THR A 765 -25.19 -9.47 19.99
N ARG A 766 -26.44 -9.31 19.53
CA ARG A 766 -26.91 -9.83 18.24
C ARG A 766 -26.24 -9.13 17.06
N ASN A 767 -26.10 -9.83 15.94
CA ASN A 767 -25.66 -9.22 14.69
C ASN A 767 -26.82 -8.45 14.03
N GLU A 768 -26.74 -7.12 14.01
CA GLU A 768 -27.78 -6.25 13.44
C GLU A 768 -27.89 -6.41 11.92
N GLU A 769 -26.77 -6.66 11.22
CA GLU A 769 -26.77 -6.78 9.76
C GLU A 769 -27.46 -8.06 9.29
N LEU A 770 -27.16 -9.20 9.93
CA LEU A 770 -27.83 -10.47 9.63
C LEU A 770 -29.31 -10.44 10.01
N TYR A 771 -29.66 -9.80 11.13
CA TYR A 771 -31.06 -9.63 11.50
C TYR A 771 -31.84 -8.82 10.47
N LEU A 772 -31.26 -7.75 9.93
CA LEU A 772 -31.87 -6.96 8.85
C LEU A 772 -32.01 -7.74 7.54
N GLN A 773 -31.13 -8.72 7.30
CA GLN A 773 -31.22 -9.65 6.15
C GLN A 773 -32.26 -10.75 6.35
N GLY A 774 -32.89 -10.85 7.52
CA GLY A 774 -33.96 -11.82 7.82
C GLY A 774 -33.49 -13.11 8.50
N TYR A 775 -32.24 -13.17 8.99
CA TYR A 775 -31.73 -14.30 9.77
C TYR A 775 -32.34 -14.33 11.19
N HIS A 776 -32.36 -15.54 11.78
CA HIS A 776 -32.83 -15.76 13.16
C HIS A 776 -31.89 -15.13 14.19
N ASP A 777 -32.48 -14.54 15.24
CA ASP A 777 -31.73 -13.93 16.35
C ASP A 777 -31.26 -15.01 17.35
N ILE A 778 -29.97 -15.34 17.32
CA ILE A 778 -29.30 -16.28 18.25
C ILE A 778 -28.94 -15.59 19.59
N GLY A 779 -29.00 -14.25 19.65
CA GLY A 779 -28.59 -13.49 20.85
C GLY A 779 -27.08 -13.34 21.07
N TRP A 780 -26.25 -13.91 20.19
CA TRP A 780 -24.80 -13.72 20.10
C TRP A 780 -24.34 -13.89 18.63
N ASP A 781 -23.14 -13.44 18.31
CA ASP A 781 -22.61 -13.47 16.93
C ASP A 781 -21.44 -14.48 16.76
N PRO A 782 -21.69 -15.66 16.18
CA PRO A 782 -20.65 -16.63 15.87
C PRO A 782 -19.78 -16.25 14.67
N VAL A 783 -20.29 -15.45 13.73
CA VAL A 783 -19.60 -15.14 12.45
C VAL A 783 -18.42 -14.20 12.69
N ASP A 784 -18.67 -13.07 13.35
CA ASP A 784 -17.61 -12.12 13.72
C ASP A 784 -16.66 -12.73 14.75
N GLY A 785 -17.20 -13.53 15.68
CA GLY A 785 -16.44 -14.21 16.72
C GLY A 785 -15.35 -15.13 16.15
N GLU A 786 -15.66 -15.91 15.11
CA GLU A 786 -14.69 -16.78 14.42
C GLU A 786 -13.46 -15.99 13.96
N ARG A 787 -13.68 -14.79 13.40
CA ARG A 787 -12.63 -13.94 12.81
C ARG A 787 -11.66 -13.42 13.85
N PHE A 788 -12.18 -12.95 14.98
CA PHE A 788 -11.35 -12.46 16.07
C PHE A 788 -10.51 -13.58 16.69
N LEU A 789 -11.07 -14.80 16.80
CA LEU A 789 -10.34 -15.96 17.27
C LEU A 789 -9.23 -16.39 16.29
N ASP A 790 -9.50 -16.34 14.99
CA ASP A 790 -8.48 -16.59 13.96
C ASP A 790 -7.31 -15.61 14.05
N PHE A 791 -7.56 -14.32 14.33
CA PHE A 791 -6.48 -13.36 14.60
C PHE A 791 -5.65 -13.75 15.83
N LEU A 792 -6.30 -14.10 16.96
CA LEU A 792 -5.61 -14.52 18.18
C LEU A 792 -4.77 -15.79 17.93
N LYS A 793 -5.27 -16.69 17.07
CA LYS A 793 -4.56 -17.90 16.67
C LYS A 793 -3.23 -17.58 15.99
N PHE A 794 -3.19 -16.60 15.09
CA PHE A 794 -1.94 -16.15 14.45
C PHE A 794 -0.98 -15.43 15.42
N CYS A 795 -1.49 -14.83 16.49
CA CYS A 795 -0.65 -14.17 17.51
C CYS A 795 0.05 -15.17 18.44
N VAL A 796 -0.59 -16.33 18.70
CA VAL A 796 -0.11 -17.34 19.63
C VAL A 796 0.74 -18.40 18.93
N TRP A 797 0.40 -18.77 17.69
CA TRP A 797 1.02 -19.90 16.98
C TRP A 797 1.76 -19.42 15.74
N VAL A 798 3.09 -19.54 15.77
CA VAL A 798 3.97 -19.05 14.70
C VAL A 798 5.03 -20.10 14.40
N ASN A 799 5.23 -20.44 13.12
CA ASN A 799 6.23 -21.43 12.66
C ASN A 799 6.19 -22.79 13.40
N SER A 800 4.98 -23.27 13.70
CA SER A 800 4.73 -24.52 14.46
C SER A 800 5.12 -24.51 15.94
N ASP A 801 5.41 -23.33 16.50
CA ASP A 801 5.72 -23.15 17.91
C ASP A 801 4.75 -22.17 18.58
N THR A 802 4.62 -22.29 19.90
CA THR A 802 3.79 -21.40 20.73
C THR A 802 4.59 -20.25 21.31
N VAL A 803 4.08 -19.03 21.13
CA VAL A 803 4.60 -17.85 21.82
C VAL A 803 4.03 -17.81 23.24
N GLU A 804 4.82 -18.28 24.23
CA GLU A 804 4.35 -18.48 25.62
C GLU A 804 3.78 -17.20 26.26
N GLU A 805 4.40 -16.03 26.02
CA GLU A 805 3.96 -14.76 26.61
C GLU A 805 2.58 -14.32 26.09
N ASN A 806 2.36 -14.45 24.78
CA ASN A 806 1.07 -14.15 24.16
C ASN A 806 0.01 -15.16 24.60
N ALA A 807 0.35 -16.46 24.67
CA ALA A 807 -0.56 -17.50 25.10
C ALA A 807 -1.08 -17.27 26.53
N ASP A 808 -0.18 -16.98 27.47
CA ASP A 808 -0.54 -16.69 28.87
C ASP A 808 -1.44 -15.45 28.98
N LEU A 809 -1.13 -14.40 28.21
CA LEU A 809 -1.94 -13.19 28.19
C LEU A 809 -3.33 -13.43 27.59
N VAL A 810 -3.43 -14.13 26.46
CA VAL A 810 -4.71 -14.47 25.81
C VAL A 810 -5.57 -15.30 26.77
N VAL A 811 -5.01 -16.33 27.40
CA VAL A 811 -5.72 -17.15 28.39
C VAL A 811 -6.22 -16.29 29.56
N ARG A 812 -5.39 -15.38 30.08
CA ARG A 812 -5.81 -14.45 31.16
C ARG A 812 -6.93 -13.50 30.72
N LEU A 813 -6.88 -12.95 29.52
CA LEU A 813 -7.90 -12.04 28.99
C LEU A 813 -9.25 -12.75 28.80
N LEU A 814 -9.24 -13.96 28.23
CA LEU A 814 -10.44 -14.76 28.01
C LEU A 814 -11.13 -15.16 29.33
N ILE A 815 -10.37 -15.51 30.37
CA ILE A 815 -10.96 -15.87 31.69
C ILE A 815 -11.54 -14.65 32.41
N ARG A 816 -10.93 -13.47 32.24
CA ARG A 816 -11.45 -12.22 32.81
C ARG A 816 -12.77 -11.80 32.17
N ARG A 817 -13.05 -12.26 30.94
CA ARG A 817 -14.28 -11.97 30.17
C ARG A 817 -14.89 -13.28 29.67
N PRO A 818 -15.66 -14.00 30.50
CA PRO A 818 -16.21 -15.31 30.14
C PRO A 818 -17.14 -15.25 28.92
N ASP A 819 -17.68 -14.07 28.58
CA ASP A 819 -18.50 -13.85 27.38
C ASP A 819 -17.75 -14.17 26.08
N CYS A 820 -16.42 -14.10 26.06
CA CYS A 820 -15.61 -14.44 24.90
C CYS A 820 -15.64 -15.94 24.53
N LEU A 821 -16.02 -16.81 25.47
CA LEU A 821 -16.02 -18.27 25.28
C LEU A 821 -17.30 -18.79 24.60
N GLY A 822 -18.28 -17.91 24.38
CA GLY A 822 -19.60 -18.25 23.87
C GLY A 822 -20.54 -18.83 24.94
N PRO A 823 -21.84 -18.97 24.62
CA PRO A 823 -22.87 -19.36 25.60
C PRO A 823 -22.72 -20.77 26.18
N ALA A 824 -22.03 -21.69 25.50
CA ALA A 824 -21.91 -23.08 25.94
C ALA A 824 -20.77 -23.35 26.93
N LEU A 825 -19.69 -22.56 26.85
CA LEU A 825 -18.49 -22.73 27.66
C LEU A 825 -18.38 -21.71 28.81
N ARG A 826 -19.30 -20.74 28.90
CA ARG A 826 -19.47 -19.93 30.12
C ARG A 826 -19.94 -20.82 31.28
N GLY A 827 -19.64 -20.47 32.54
CA GLY A 827 -19.83 -21.34 33.70
C GLY A 827 -21.26 -21.87 33.99
N GLU A 828 -22.28 -21.32 33.32
CA GLU A 828 -23.68 -21.78 33.37
C GLU A 828 -24.11 -22.58 32.12
N GLY A 829 -23.20 -22.77 31.16
CA GLY A 829 -23.46 -23.37 29.85
C GLY A 829 -23.56 -24.90 29.87
N GLY A 830 -24.17 -25.45 28.83
CA GLY A 830 -24.46 -26.89 28.70
C GLY A 830 -23.30 -27.78 28.22
N GLY A 831 -22.09 -27.23 28.08
CA GLY A 831 -20.89 -27.96 27.63
C GLY A 831 -20.70 -27.99 26.11
N LEU A 832 -19.46 -28.29 25.68
CA LEU A 832 -19.06 -28.26 24.26
C LEU A 832 -19.82 -29.28 23.40
N LEU A 833 -20.06 -30.47 23.94
CA LEU A 833 -20.73 -31.55 23.22
C LEU A 833 -22.17 -31.19 22.85
N LYS A 834 -22.89 -30.51 23.76
CA LYS A 834 -24.25 -30.05 23.52
C LYS A 834 -24.27 -28.98 22.41
N ALA A 835 -23.37 -28.01 22.47
CA ALA A 835 -23.27 -26.95 21.46
C ALA A 835 -22.97 -27.49 20.05
N ILE A 836 -22.06 -28.46 19.94
CA ILE A 836 -21.74 -29.06 18.64
C ILE A 836 -22.92 -29.87 18.09
N ARG A 837 -23.71 -30.55 18.96
CA ARG A 837 -24.94 -31.23 18.51
C ARG A 837 -26.02 -30.24 18.08
N GLU A 838 -26.19 -29.14 18.82
CA GLU A 838 -27.10 -28.05 18.47
C GLU A 838 -26.74 -27.43 17.11
N GLY A 839 -25.46 -27.09 16.87
CA GLY A 839 -24.99 -26.56 15.60
C GLY A 839 -25.18 -27.52 14.42
N ILE A 840 -24.97 -28.83 14.62
CA ILE A 840 -25.27 -29.84 13.58
C ILE A 840 -26.78 -29.91 13.31
N ALA A 841 -27.62 -29.91 14.35
CA ALA A 841 -29.07 -29.96 14.19
C ALA A 841 -29.59 -28.71 13.45
N GLN A 842 -29.05 -27.52 13.75
CA GLN A 842 -29.39 -26.28 13.06
C GLN A 842 -28.99 -26.31 11.58
N SER A 843 -27.75 -26.69 11.27
CA SER A 843 -27.27 -26.79 9.88
C SER A 843 -28.10 -27.80 9.07
N LEU A 844 -28.45 -28.95 9.67
CA LEU A 844 -29.33 -29.94 9.05
C LEU A 844 -30.77 -29.46 8.89
N TYR A 845 -31.30 -28.69 9.85
CA TYR A 845 -32.62 -28.08 9.73
C TYR A 845 -32.68 -27.12 8.53
N ILE A 846 -31.66 -26.28 8.39
CA ILE A 846 -31.54 -25.33 7.28
C ILE A 846 -31.41 -26.09 5.95
N ALA A 847 -30.53 -27.11 5.88
CA ALA A 847 -30.36 -27.95 4.70
C ALA A 847 -31.64 -28.71 4.30
N ARG A 848 -32.40 -29.20 5.28
CA ARG A 848 -33.69 -29.88 5.06
C ARG A 848 -34.74 -28.95 4.45
N ARG A 849 -34.74 -27.66 4.80
CA ARG A 849 -35.64 -26.68 4.17
C ARG A 849 -35.23 -26.34 2.74
N GLN A 850 -33.93 -26.31 2.44
CA GLN A 850 -33.43 -26.08 1.08
C GLN A 850 -33.72 -27.26 0.16
N ASN A 851 -33.45 -28.48 0.64
CA ASN A 851 -33.64 -29.73 -0.11
C ASN A 851 -34.58 -30.69 0.66
N PRO A 852 -35.91 -30.50 0.56
CA PRO A 852 -36.88 -31.32 1.32
C PRO A 852 -36.97 -32.77 0.83
N ASP A 853 -36.52 -33.08 -0.39
CA ASP A 853 -36.63 -34.39 -1.03
C ASP A 853 -35.44 -35.32 -0.74
N ASP A 854 -34.42 -34.87 0.00
CA ASP A 854 -33.17 -35.61 0.17
C ASP A 854 -33.24 -36.57 1.40
N PRO A 855 -33.34 -37.91 1.18
CA PRO A 855 -33.65 -38.86 2.25
C PRO A 855 -32.51 -39.00 3.27
N VAL A 856 -31.27 -38.69 2.87
CA VAL A 856 -30.08 -38.77 3.74
C VAL A 856 -30.11 -37.68 4.82
N ILE A 857 -30.47 -36.46 4.45
CA ILE A 857 -30.56 -35.31 5.36
C ILE A 857 -31.72 -35.51 6.34
N GLN A 858 -32.85 -36.04 5.86
CA GLN A 858 -34.00 -36.30 6.71
C GLN A 858 -33.74 -37.40 7.75
N ALA A 859 -33.10 -38.50 7.34
CA ALA A 859 -32.71 -39.57 8.26
C ALA A 859 -31.69 -39.08 9.31
N ALA A 860 -30.71 -38.29 8.88
CA ALA A 860 -29.71 -37.71 9.78
C ALA A 860 -30.31 -36.73 10.81
N TYR A 861 -31.25 -35.89 10.38
CA TYR A 861 -31.95 -34.96 11.27
C TYR A 861 -32.77 -35.71 12.33
N GLN A 862 -33.46 -36.79 11.92
CA GLN A 862 -34.23 -37.64 12.84
C GLN A 862 -33.34 -38.37 13.85
N GLU A 863 -32.21 -38.95 13.41
CA GLU A 863 -31.25 -39.61 14.30
C GLU A 863 -30.73 -38.70 15.43
N ILE A 864 -30.63 -37.38 15.19
CA ILE A 864 -30.10 -36.42 16.17
C ILE A 864 -31.18 -35.94 17.16
N ILE A 865 -32.44 -35.93 16.76
CA ILE A 865 -33.57 -35.40 17.55
C ILE A 865 -34.22 -36.46 18.44
N ASP A 866 -34.09 -37.73 18.07
CA ASP A 866 -34.57 -38.85 18.87
C ASP A 866 -33.80 -39.00 20.22
N ASP A 867 -32.72 -38.25 20.43
CA ASP A 867 -32.07 -38.07 21.74
C ASP A 867 -32.96 -37.21 22.68
N GLU A 868 -33.36 -37.76 23.84
CA GLU A 868 -34.28 -37.15 24.82
C GLU A 868 -33.89 -35.72 25.27
N SER A 869 -32.61 -35.32 25.14
CA SER A 869 -32.11 -33.98 25.49
C SER A 869 -32.41 -32.88 24.47
N MET A 870 -32.88 -33.22 23.26
CA MET A 870 -33.02 -32.30 22.12
C MET A 870 -34.48 -32.04 21.70
N HIS A 871 -35.45 -32.69 22.34
CA HIS A 871 -36.87 -32.62 21.97
C HIS A 871 -37.48 -31.21 22.03
N ASN A 872 -37.01 -30.32 22.92
CA ASN A 872 -37.54 -28.96 23.08
C ASN A 872 -37.21 -28.02 21.91
N LEU A 873 -36.18 -28.33 21.11
CA LEU A 873 -35.74 -27.48 20.00
C LEU A 873 -36.69 -27.55 18.79
N ASN A 874 -37.33 -28.70 18.56
CA ASN A 874 -38.26 -28.89 17.43
C ASN A 874 -39.49 -27.95 17.52
N GLU A 875 -39.99 -27.67 18.73
CA GLU A 875 -41.12 -26.76 18.93
C GLU A 875 -40.71 -25.29 18.67
N GLU A 876 -39.47 -24.93 18.96
CA GLU A 876 -38.95 -23.56 18.79
C GLU A 876 -38.65 -23.24 17.31
N TYR A 877 -38.14 -24.21 16.53
CA TYR A 877 -37.81 -24.01 15.11
C TYR A 877 -39.03 -24.02 14.18
N ASP A 878 -40.09 -24.79 14.48
CA ASP A 878 -41.30 -24.84 13.64
C ASP A 878 -42.12 -23.52 13.67
N HIS A 879 -41.96 -22.69 14.72
CA HIS A 879 -42.60 -21.37 14.81
C HIS A 879 -41.90 -20.26 14.01
N LEU A 880 -40.69 -20.50 13.50
CA LEU A 880 -39.89 -19.49 12.80
C LEU A 880 -40.24 -19.45 11.30
N GLN A 881 -41.06 -18.46 10.91
CA GLN A 881 -41.28 -18.06 9.51
C GLN A 881 -40.04 -17.34 8.95
N VAL A 882 -38.90 -18.04 8.84
CA VAL A 882 -37.67 -17.50 8.23
C VAL A 882 -37.82 -17.50 6.70
N ARG A 883 -37.86 -16.31 6.08
CA ARG A 883 -37.53 -16.16 4.65
C ARG A 883 -36.01 -16.24 4.53
N LEU A 884 -35.48 -17.43 4.29
CA LEU A 884 -34.06 -17.61 4.00
C LEU A 884 -33.74 -17.03 2.61
N PRO A 885 -32.63 -16.30 2.44
CA PRO A 885 -32.09 -15.95 1.12
C PRO A 885 -31.86 -17.20 0.25
N TYR A 886 -31.82 -17.05 -1.07
CA TYR A 886 -31.62 -18.19 -1.96
C TYR A 886 -30.20 -18.75 -1.78
N ALA A 887 -30.03 -20.07 -1.82
CA ALA A 887 -28.73 -20.73 -1.56
C ALA A 887 -27.63 -20.36 -2.57
N ASP A 888 -27.99 -19.78 -3.72
CA ASP A 888 -27.08 -19.30 -4.76
C ASP A 888 -26.52 -17.89 -4.48
N ASP A 889 -26.98 -17.21 -3.42
CA ASP A 889 -26.45 -15.91 -3.02
C ASP A 889 -25.05 -16.08 -2.39
N GLU A 890 -24.03 -15.39 -2.92
CA GLU A 890 -22.64 -15.44 -2.39
C GLU A 890 -22.51 -14.96 -0.92
N GLU A 891 -23.54 -14.30 -0.42
CA GLU A 891 -23.66 -13.82 0.96
C GLU A 891 -24.46 -14.77 1.87
N TYR A 892 -24.84 -15.96 1.38
CA TYR A 892 -25.54 -16.97 2.18
C TYR A 892 -24.67 -17.51 3.32
N ILE A 893 -25.23 -17.54 4.53
CA ILE A 893 -24.58 -18.02 5.75
C ILE A 893 -25.41 -19.13 6.37
N ASP A 894 -24.79 -20.30 6.51
CA ASP A 894 -25.29 -21.34 7.41
C ASP A 894 -24.87 -21.00 8.85
N LEU A 895 -25.82 -20.51 9.63
CA LEU A 895 -25.61 -20.15 11.04
C LEU A 895 -25.16 -21.35 11.89
N GLY A 896 -25.65 -22.56 11.61
CA GLY A 896 -25.23 -23.76 12.33
C GLY A 896 -23.78 -24.12 12.02
N ALA A 897 -23.36 -23.96 10.76
CA ALA A 897 -21.95 -24.12 10.38
C ALA A 897 -21.04 -23.05 11.00
N ALA A 898 -21.52 -21.81 11.13
CA ALA A 898 -20.79 -20.73 11.81
C ALA A 898 -20.59 -21.02 13.31
N GLU A 899 -21.61 -21.55 14.00
CA GLU A 899 -21.49 -21.97 15.41
C GLU A 899 -20.44 -23.08 15.58
N LEU A 900 -20.46 -24.09 14.70
CA LEU A 900 -19.46 -25.16 14.70
C LEU A 900 -18.05 -24.63 14.43
N SER A 901 -17.91 -23.68 13.51
CA SER A 901 -16.64 -23.06 13.17
C SER A 901 -16.09 -22.23 14.34
N PHE A 902 -16.93 -21.45 15.02
CA PHE A 902 -16.57 -20.69 16.21
C PHE A 902 -15.99 -21.58 17.31
N TYR A 903 -16.74 -22.61 17.75
CA TYR A 903 -16.27 -23.48 18.84
C TYR A 903 -15.05 -24.32 18.44
N SER A 904 -14.96 -24.75 17.17
CA SER A 904 -13.78 -25.50 16.71
C SER A 904 -12.52 -24.64 16.70
N ILE A 905 -12.59 -23.38 16.25
CA ILE A 905 -11.45 -22.45 16.25
C ILE A 905 -11.11 -22.00 17.68
N LEU A 906 -12.10 -21.82 18.55
CA LEU A 906 -11.87 -21.54 19.97
C LEU A 906 -11.08 -22.67 20.63
N VAL A 907 -11.48 -23.92 20.42
CA VAL A 907 -10.78 -25.10 20.94
C VAL A 907 -9.39 -25.23 20.33
N GLU A 908 -9.23 -24.94 19.02
CA GLU A 908 -7.93 -24.89 18.35
C GLU A 908 -7.00 -23.86 19.01
N LEU A 909 -7.50 -22.64 19.25
CA LEU A 909 -6.76 -21.55 19.90
C LEU A 909 -6.33 -21.96 21.31
N LEU A 910 -7.25 -22.50 22.11
CA LEU A 910 -6.94 -22.96 23.47
C LEU A 910 -5.92 -24.12 23.47
N GLY A 911 -6.01 -25.02 22.49
CA GLY A 911 -5.05 -26.11 22.29
C GLY A 911 -3.67 -25.60 21.90
N ARG A 912 -3.61 -24.56 21.06
CA ARG A 912 -2.37 -23.84 20.73
C ARG A 912 -1.87 -22.95 21.85
N CYS A 913 -2.71 -22.50 22.78
CA CYS A 913 -2.24 -21.81 24.00
C CYS A 913 -1.59 -22.77 25.01
N ALA A 914 -1.75 -24.08 24.84
CA ALA A 914 -1.22 -25.06 25.76
C ALA A 914 0.32 -25.09 25.73
N PRO A 915 1.00 -25.03 26.89
CA PRO A 915 2.45 -25.07 26.96
C PRO A 915 3.00 -26.40 26.43
N SER A 916 4.17 -26.37 25.80
CA SER A 916 4.85 -27.56 25.30
C SER A 916 5.18 -28.56 26.42
N GLU A 917 5.28 -29.86 26.09
CA GLU A 917 5.66 -30.87 27.08
C GLU A 917 7.05 -30.64 27.68
N GLU A 918 7.97 -30.05 26.93
CA GLU A 918 9.33 -29.73 27.39
C GLU A 918 9.32 -28.63 28.45
N THR A 919 8.49 -27.59 28.26
CA THR A 919 8.40 -26.49 29.23
C THR A 919 7.70 -26.90 30.52
N ILE A 920 6.84 -27.92 30.45
CA ILE A 920 6.25 -28.58 31.63
C ILE A 920 7.30 -29.41 32.37
N LYS A 921 8.16 -30.16 31.66
CA LYS A 921 9.27 -30.92 32.28
C LYS A 921 10.27 -30.02 33.02
N MET A 922 10.41 -28.76 32.58
CA MET A 922 11.20 -27.73 33.27
C MET A 922 10.55 -27.19 34.55
N GLY A 923 9.31 -27.58 34.90
CA GLY A 923 8.69 -27.29 36.18
C GLY A 923 8.19 -25.86 36.39
N LYS A 924 7.96 -25.08 35.31
CA LYS A 924 7.41 -23.71 35.42
C LYS A 924 5.98 -23.74 35.99
N GLN A 925 5.76 -23.09 37.14
CA GLN A 925 4.45 -23.06 37.81
C GLN A 925 3.33 -22.43 36.96
N ASN A 926 3.64 -21.39 36.18
CA ASN A 926 2.66 -20.71 35.32
C ASN A 926 2.12 -21.63 34.22
N ALA A 927 2.98 -22.46 33.62
CA ALA A 927 2.58 -23.43 32.60
C ALA A 927 1.66 -24.52 33.17
N ILE A 928 1.96 -25.00 34.39
CA ILE A 928 1.11 -25.97 35.09
C ILE A 928 -0.26 -25.35 35.42
N ARG A 929 -0.29 -24.10 35.88
CA ARG A 929 -1.52 -23.37 36.16
C ARG A 929 -2.35 -23.18 34.89
N ALA A 930 -1.75 -22.71 33.80
CA ALA A 930 -2.43 -22.56 32.52
C ALA A 930 -3.02 -23.90 32.04
N LYS A 931 -2.25 -24.99 32.10
CA LYS A 931 -2.73 -26.34 31.75
C LYS A 931 -3.90 -26.79 32.63
N SER A 932 -3.87 -26.50 33.93
CA SER A 932 -4.99 -26.83 34.84
C SER A 932 -6.28 -26.05 34.52
N ILE A 933 -6.14 -24.79 34.10
CA ILE A 933 -7.26 -23.95 33.66
C ILE A 933 -7.87 -24.52 32.38
N LEU A 934 -7.03 -24.85 31.39
CA LEU A 934 -7.51 -25.43 30.12
C LEU A 934 -8.28 -26.74 30.35
N LYS A 935 -7.82 -27.59 31.28
CA LYS A 935 -8.54 -28.80 31.69
C LYS A 935 -9.88 -28.53 32.39
N SER A 936 -10.04 -27.39 33.04
CA SER A 936 -11.30 -27.02 33.69
C SER A 936 -12.35 -26.48 32.73
N LEU A 937 -11.94 -25.94 31.57
CA LEU A 937 -12.84 -25.33 30.59
C LEU A 937 -13.51 -26.38 29.68
N VAL A 938 -12.76 -27.40 29.26
CA VAL A 938 -13.26 -28.46 28.37
C VAL A 938 -12.99 -29.82 28.99
N SER A 939 -14.06 -30.57 29.26
CA SER A 939 -13.97 -31.88 29.90
C SER A 939 -13.51 -32.97 28.92
N MET A 940 -12.88 -34.03 29.44
CA MET A 940 -12.47 -35.19 28.62
C MET A 940 -13.68 -35.91 28.00
N HIS A 941 -14.81 -35.96 28.71
CA HIS A 941 -16.05 -36.56 28.22
C HIS A 941 -16.60 -35.83 27.00
N ASP A 942 -16.52 -34.49 26.98
CA ASP A 942 -16.96 -33.70 25.84
C ASP A 942 -16.09 -33.97 24.60
N LEU A 943 -14.76 -34.10 24.78
CA LEU A 943 -13.84 -34.41 23.68
C LEU A 943 -14.11 -35.81 23.10
N GLU A 944 -14.24 -36.83 23.95
CA GLU A 944 -14.55 -38.21 23.53
C GLU A 944 -15.89 -38.25 22.76
N GLY A 945 -16.93 -37.62 23.30
CA GLY A 945 -18.25 -37.65 22.69
C GLY A 945 -18.37 -36.84 21.39
N VAL A 946 -17.61 -35.74 21.21
CA VAL A 946 -17.58 -35.02 19.93
C VAL A 946 -16.79 -35.81 18.86
N LEU A 947 -15.66 -36.42 19.24
CA LEU A 947 -14.88 -37.24 18.31
C LEU A 947 -15.68 -38.48 17.83
N GLY A 948 -16.57 -39.01 18.67
CA GLY A 948 -17.48 -40.11 18.34
C GLY A 948 -18.64 -39.76 17.39
N LEU A 949 -18.88 -38.48 17.09
CA LEU A 949 -19.93 -38.08 16.15
C LEU A 949 -19.61 -38.55 14.72
N LYS A 950 -20.62 -38.97 13.95
CA LYS A 950 -20.43 -39.51 12.61
C LYS A 950 -20.50 -38.39 11.55
N PHE A 951 -19.72 -38.55 10.48
CA PHE A 951 -19.81 -37.67 9.30
C PHE A 951 -21.00 -38.05 8.42
N LEU A 952 -21.61 -37.03 7.81
CA LEU A 952 -22.63 -37.20 6.78
C LEU A 952 -21.95 -37.53 5.46
N LEU A 953 -22.37 -38.61 4.83
CA LEU A 953 -21.85 -39.06 3.53
C LEU A 953 -22.84 -38.61 2.45
N SER A 954 -22.50 -37.55 1.71
CA SER A 954 -23.22 -37.17 0.49
C SER A 954 -22.50 -37.71 -0.74
N ASN A 955 -23.25 -37.98 -1.80
CA ASN A 955 -22.72 -38.40 -3.10
C ASN A 955 -22.37 -37.22 -4.01
N GLU A 956 -22.69 -35.98 -3.59
CA GLU A 956 -22.36 -34.77 -4.34
C GLU A 956 -20.91 -34.32 -4.12
N ASN A 957 -20.36 -33.55 -5.07
CA ASN A 957 -18.99 -33.04 -4.99
C ASN A 957 -18.82 -31.90 -3.95
N SER A 958 -19.91 -31.31 -3.46
CA SER A 958 -19.90 -30.24 -2.46
C SER A 958 -19.68 -30.76 -1.05
N MET A 959 -19.19 -29.89 -0.16
CA MET A 959 -19.05 -30.21 1.27
C MET A 959 -20.43 -30.42 1.90
N PRO A 960 -20.66 -31.56 2.60
CA PRO A 960 -21.95 -31.80 3.24
C PRO A 960 -22.21 -30.78 4.37
N PRO A 961 -23.47 -30.39 4.61
CA PRO A 961 -23.84 -29.52 5.71
C PRO A 961 -23.54 -30.19 7.07
N GLY A 962 -23.24 -29.38 8.09
CA GLY A 962 -22.96 -29.83 9.45
C GLY A 962 -21.48 -30.12 9.74
N LEU A 963 -21.20 -31.29 10.33
CA LEU A 963 -19.89 -31.60 10.90
C LEU A 963 -18.82 -31.82 9.82
N GLN A 964 -17.78 -30.98 9.82
CA GLN A 964 -16.64 -31.11 8.91
C GLN A 964 -15.41 -31.75 9.57
N PRO A 965 -14.52 -32.40 8.80
CA PRO A 965 -13.28 -32.97 9.32
C PRO A 965 -12.36 -31.95 10.02
N ALA A 966 -12.42 -30.68 9.59
CA ALA A 966 -11.70 -29.59 10.23
C ALA A 966 -12.13 -29.36 11.69
N HIS A 967 -13.42 -29.57 12.02
CA HIS A 967 -13.91 -29.40 13.38
C HIS A 967 -13.31 -30.45 14.32
N LYS A 968 -13.26 -31.73 13.89
CA LYS A 968 -12.61 -32.79 14.67
C LYS A 968 -11.09 -32.59 14.76
N MET A 969 -10.45 -32.06 13.73
CA MET A 969 -9.01 -31.74 13.75
C MET A 969 -8.63 -30.84 14.92
N SER A 970 -9.37 -29.74 15.13
CA SER A 970 -9.13 -28.81 16.23
C SER A 970 -9.26 -29.47 17.61
N ILE A 971 -10.21 -30.39 17.75
CA ILE A 971 -10.48 -31.12 18.99
C ILE A 971 -9.37 -32.12 19.29
N ILE A 972 -8.86 -32.82 18.28
CA ILE A 972 -7.70 -33.71 18.44
C ILE A 972 -6.47 -32.93 18.87
N LEU A 973 -6.22 -31.77 18.26
CA LEU A 973 -5.09 -30.93 18.63
C LEU A 973 -5.15 -30.52 20.11
N PHE A 974 -6.34 -30.16 20.60
CA PHE A 974 -6.54 -29.85 22.02
C PHE A 974 -6.31 -31.07 22.91
N LEU A 975 -6.84 -32.23 22.53
CA LEU A 975 -6.65 -33.49 23.26
C LEU A 975 -5.16 -33.83 23.39
N GLU A 976 -4.42 -33.79 22.28
CA GLU A 976 -3.00 -34.13 22.23
C GLU A 976 -2.18 -33.19 23.11
N ARG A 977 -2.41 -31.87 23.02
CA ARG A 977 -1.56 -30.88 23.72
C ARG A 977 -1.91 -30.66 25.18
N VAL A 978 -3.20 -30.68 25.54
CA VAL A 978 -3.66 -30.33 26.90
C VAL A 978 -3.76 -31.57 27.79
N TYR A 979 -4.37 -32.65 27.29
CA TYR A 979 -4.54 -33.86 28.07
C TYR A 979 -3.39 -34.84 27.85
N GLY A 980 -2.95 -34.99 26.59
CA GLY A 980 -2.23 -36.17 26.14
C GLY A 980 -3.12 -37.42 26.25
N ILE A 981 -2.57 -38.58 25.90
CA ILE A 981 -3.24 -39.88 26.12
C ILE A 981 -2.59 -40.59 27.31
N PRO A 982 -3.15 -40.44 28.53
CA PRO A 982 -2.51 -40.94 29.75
C PRO A 982 -2.62 -42.46 29.87
N ASP A 983 -3.75 -43.03 29.46
CA ASP A 983 -4.08 -44.43 29.74
C ASP A 983 -4.33 -45.23 28.46
N GLN A 984 -3.85 -46.47 28.45
CA GLN A 984 -4.06 -47.43 27.36
C GLN A 984 -5.55 -47.70 27.10
N GLU A 985 -6.41 -47.69 28.13
CA GLU A 985 -7.85 -47.89 27.97
C GLU A 985 -8.54 -46.71 27.27
N THR A 986 -8.14 -45.47 27.59
CA THR A 986 -8.65 -44.26 26.90
C THR A 986 -8.27 -44.27 25.42
N PHE A 987 -7.04 -44.67 25.11
CA PHE A 987 -6.56 -44.83 23.73
C PHE A 987 -7.42 -45.81 22.92
N PHE A 988 -7.73 -46.98 23.48
CA PHE A 988 -8.53 -47.97 22.78
C PHE A 988 -10.01 -47.57 22.66
N ARG A 989 -10.60 -46.88 23.65
CA ARG A 989 -11.95 -46.31 23.53
C ARG A 989 -12.03 -45.30 22.38
N LEU A 990 -11.07 -44.39 22.28
CA LEU A 990 -10.99 -43.42 21.18
C LEU A 990 -10.82 -44.11 19.80
N ILE A 991 -10.03 -45.18 19.71
CA ILE A 991 -9.89 -45.93 18.46
C ILE A 991 -11.20 -46.61 18.07
N GLU A 992 -11.90 -47.24 19.03
CA GLU A 992 -13.15 -47.96 18.81
C GLU A 992 -14.30 -47.03 18.41
N GLU A 993 -14.48 -45.93 19.16
CA GLU A 993 -15.64 -45.05 19.05
C GLU A 993 -15.45 -43.91 18.03
N ALA A 994 -14.22 -43.45 17.78
CA ALA A 994 -13.96 -42.29 16.92
C ALA A 994 -13.09 -42.60 15.68
N PHE A 995 -11.84 -43.04 15.88
CA PHE A 995 -10.87 -43.09 14.77
C PHE A 995 -11.15 -44.18 13.75
N LEU A 996 -11.60 -45.37 14.18
CA LEU A 996 -11.89 -46.47 13.26
C LEU A 996 -13.12 -46.19 12.37
N PRO A 997 -14.23 -45.63 12.87
CA PRO A 997 -15.29 -45.09 12.03
C PRO A 997 -14.80 -44.07 11.00
N ASP A 998 -13.98 -43.09 11.40
CA ASP A 998 -13.46 -42.05 10.51
C ASP A 998 -12.59 -42.64 9.37
N ILE A 999 -11.70 -43.60 9.69
CA ILE A 999 -10.87 -44.30 8.69
C ILE A 999 -11.76 -45.13 7.74
N ARG A 1000 -12.83 -45.75 8.25
CA ARG A 1000 -13.76 -46.50 7.41
C ARG A 1000 -14.50 -45.57 6.44
N CYS A 1001 -14.96 -44.41 6.91
CA CYS A 1001 -15.57 -43.39 6.05
C CYS A 1001 -14.65 -43.00 4.88
N ALA A 1002 -13.36 -42.75 5.15
CA ALA A 1002 -12.39 -42.46 4.08
C ALA A 1002 -12.28 -43.60 3.05
N THR A 1003 -12.26 -44.86 3.49
CA THR A 1003 -12.23 -46.01 2.57
C THR A 1003 -13.53 -46.24 1.80
N ILE A 1004 -14.68 -45.80 2.33
CA ILE A 1004 -15.98 -45.92 1.67
C ILE A 1004 -16.11 -44.88 0.55
N LEU A 1005 -15.71 -43.63 0.81
CA LEU A 1005 -15.74 -42.55 -0.18
C LEU A 1005 -14.87 -42.84 -1.40
N ASP A 1006 -13.73 -43.52 -1.21
CA ASP A 1006 -12.82 -43.87 -2.30
C ASP A 1006 -13.30 -45.06 -3.17
N MET A 1007 -14.30 -45.84 -2.71
CA MET A 1007 -14.90 -46.93 -3.50
C MET A 1007 -15.97 -46.45 -4.49
N GLY A 1008 -16.42 -45.20 -4.37
CA GLY A 1008 -17.38 -44.57 -5.29
C GLY A 1008 -16.71 -43.78 -6.42
N THR A 1009 -17.50 -43.19 -7.32
CA THR A 1009 -17.04 -42.25 -8.36
C THR A 1009 -16.55 -40.90 -7.81
N VAL A 1010 -16.47 -40.77 -6.49
CA VAL A 1010 -16.39 -39.51 -5.70
C VAL A 1010 -15.00 -39.36 -5.04
N SER A 1011 -13.99 -40.07 -5.53
CA SER A 1011 -12.62 -40.07 -4.96
C SER A 1011 -11.92 -38.70 -4.97
N GLU A 1012 -12.42 -37.75 -5.76
CA GLU A 1012 -11.91 -36.37 -5.84
C GLU A 1012 -12.78 -35.35 -5.08
N SER A 1013 -13.77 -35.79 -4.30
CA SER A 1013 -14.59 -34.87 -3.48
C SER A 1013 -13.76 -34.12 -2.43
N ASP A 1014 -14.14 -32.87 -2.17
CA ASP A 1014 -13.52 -32.03 -1.14
C ASP A 1014 -13.57 -32.69 0.25
N MET A 1015 -14.65 -33.44 0.54
CA MET A 1015 -14.81 -34.19 1.78
C MET A 1015 -13.78 -35.32 1.91
N ALA A 1016 -13.51 -36.08 0.84
CA ALA A 1016 -12.50 -37.13 0.85
C ALA A 1016 -11.08 -36.54 1.06
N LEU A 1017 -10.78 -35.41 0.42
CA LEU A 1017 -9.50 -34.71 0.61
C LEU A 1017 -9.36 -34.13 2.02
N ALA A 1018 -10.41 -33.53 2.57
CA ALA A 1018 -10.44 -33.01 3.94
C ALA A 1018 -10.25 -34.13 4.98
N LEU A 1019 -10.92 -35.26 4.80
CA LEU A 1019 -10.73 -36.46 5.63
C LEU A 1019 -9.31 -36.99 5.53
N ASN A 1020 -8.74 -37.12 4.33
CA ASN A 1020 -7.37 -37.57 4.14
C ASN A 1020 -6.35 -36.64 4.83
N ARG A 1021 -6.58 -35.32 4.80
CA ARG A 1021 -5.77 -34.33 5.56
C ARG A 1021 -5.91 -34.53 7.06
N TYR A 1022 -7.13 -34.62 7.57
CA TYR A 1022 -7.40 -34.85 9.00
C TYR A 1022 -6.75 -36.14 9.52
N LEU A 1023 -6.90 -37.24 8.79
CA LEU A 1023 -6.31 -38.54 9.14
C LEU A 1023 -4.78 -38.50 9.16
N CYS A 1024 -4.16 -38.00 8.09
CA CYS A 1024 -2.70 -38.06 7.94
C CYS A 1024 -1.96 -36.97 8.74
N THR A 1025 -2.61 -35.86 9.08
CA THR A 1025 -1.99 -34.76 9.84
C THR A 1025 -2.09 -34.97 11.34
N ASN A 1026 -3.20 -35.53 11.85
CA ASN A 1026 -3.42 -35.64 13.29
C ASN A 1026 -3.55 -37.09 13.77
N ILE A 1027 -4.49 -37.89 13.22
CA ILE A 1027 -4.80 -39.22 13.76
C ILE A 1027 -3.63 -40.19 13.58
N ILE A 1028 -3.09 -40.32 12.37
CA ILE A 1028 -2.04 -41.29 12.07
C ILE A 1028 -0.75 -40.95 12.81
N PRO A 1029 -0.28 -39.68 12.85
CA PRO A 1029 0.85 -39.30 13.69
C PRO A 1029 0.62 -39.57 15.18
N LEU A 1030 -0.57 -39.24 15.71
CA LEU A 1030 -0.94 -39.53 17.10
C LEU A 1030 -0.87 -41.03 17.41
N MET A 1031 -1.46 -41.88 16.56
CA MET A 1031 -1.38 -43.33 16.71
C MET A 1031 0.05 -43.88 16.57
N THR A 1032 0.90 -43.22 15.77
CA THR A 1032 2.31 -43.61 15.60
C THR A 1032 3.11 -43.29 16.85
N SER A 1033 2.92 -42.10 17.45
CA SER A 1033 3.60 -41.70 18.68
C SER A 1033 3.25 -42.62 19.86
N HIS A 1034 1.99 -43.08 19.91
CA HIS A 1034 1.47 -43.99 20.93
C HIS A 1034 1.54 -45.46 20.53
N ALA A 1035 2.37 -45.82 19.54
CA ALA A 1035 2.44 -47.19 19.07
C ALA A 1035 2.70 -48.19 20.21
N HIS A 1036 3.52 -47.83 21.21
CA HIS A 1036 3.86 -48.65 22.40
C HIS A 1036 2.64 -49.24 23.15
N TYR A 1037 1.48 -48.58 23.08
CA TYR A 1037 0.24 -49.07 23.68
C TYR A 1037 -0.36 -50.30 22.97
N PHE A 1038 0.15 -50.70 21.80
CA PHE A 1038 -0.28 -51.91 21.10
C PHE A 1038 0.43 -53.18 21.57
N ASN A 1039 1.46 -53.07 22.41
CA ASN A 1039 2.20 -54.21 22.93
C ASN A 1039 1.35 -55.04 23.93
N ASN A 1040 1.34 -56.37 23.80
CA ASN A 1040 0.66 -57.34 24.69
C ASN A 1040 -0.88 -57.22 24.81
N CYS A 1041 -1.59 -56.77 23.77
CA CYS A 1041 -3.05 -56.63 23.76
C CYS A 1041 -3.81 -57.82 23.13
N ASP A 1042 -3.58 -59.05 23.59
CA ASP A 1042 -4.22 -60.24 23.01
C ASP A 1042 -5.76 -60.26 23.19
N HIS A 1043 -6.27 -59.63 24.25
CA HIS A 1043 -7.71 -59.58 24.57
C HIS A 1043 -8.55 -58.76 23.57
N ARG A 1044 -7.94 -57.89 22.76
CA ARG A 1044 -8.60 -57.05 21.74
C ARG A 1044 -8.13 -57.41 20.31
N SER A 1045 -7.91 -58.69 20.05
CA SER A 1045 -7.36 -59.17 18.76
C SER A 1045 -8.22 -58.84 17.54
N SER A 1046 -9.55 -58.84 17.69
CA SER A 1046 -10.50 -58.44 16.64
C SER A 1046 -10.34 -56.97 16.24
N LEU A 1047 -10.13 -56.08 17.21
CA LEU A 1047 -9.90 -54.67 16.99
C LEU A 1047 -8.60 -54.44 16.21
N LEU A 1048 -7.50 -55.02 16.67
CA LEU A 1048 -6.19 -54.88 16.05
C LEU A 1048 -6.20 -55.38 14.60
N GLN A 1049 -6.89 -56.49 14.34
CA GLN A 1049 -7.07 -57.01 12.99
C GLN A 1049 -7.90 -56.04 12.12
N SER A 1050 -8.95 -55.44 12.69
CA SER A 1050 -9.79 -54.47 11.97
C SER A 1050 -9.01 -53.21 11.58
N ILE A 1051 -8.18 -52.67 12.49
CA ILE A 1051 -7.31 -51.52 12.28
C ILE A 1051 -6.27 -51.81 11.18
N LEU A 1052 -5.60 -52.96 11.26
CA LEU A 1052 -4.62 -53.36 10.26
C LEU A 1052 -5.24 -53.46 8.86
N GLN A 1053 -6.43 -54.05 8.79
CA GLN A 1053 -7.15 -54.23 7.54
C GLN A 1053 -7.67 -52.91 6.95
N THR A 1054 -8.18 -52.00 7.77
CA THR A 1054 -8.71 -50.71 7.29
C THR A 1054 -7.57 -49.78 6.89
N ILE A 1055 -6.48 -49.69 7.66
CA ILE A 1055 -5.34 -48.82 7.31
C ILE A 1055 -4.56 -49.36 6.12
N TYR A 1056 -4.42 -50.68 5.98
CA TYR A 1056 -3.85 -51.25 4.76
C TYR A 1056 -4.73 -50.99 3.54
N ARG A 1057 -6.05 -50.98 3.69
CA ARG A 1057 -6.96 -50.54 2.61
C ARG A 1057 -6.80 -49.05 2.31
N LEU A 1058 -6.68 -48.21 3.34
CA LEU A 1058 -6.41 -46.77 3.19
C LEU A 1058 -5.13 -46.52 2.39
N SER A 1059 -4.06 -47.31 2.61
CA SER A 1059 -2.80 -47.17 1.85
C SER A 1059 -2.93 -47.42 0.34
N LYS A 1060 -4.04 -48.02 -0.10
CA LYS A 1060 -4.36 -48.28 -1.51
C LYS A 1060 -5.30 -47.24 -2.11
N CYS A 1061 -5.72 -46.24 -1.33
CA CYS A 1061 -6.62 -45.22 -1.82
C CYS A 1061 -5.93 -44.36 -2.89
N ARG A 1062 -6.67 -44.02 -3.95
CA ARG A 1062 -6.12 -43.30 -5.11
C ARG A 1062 -5.87 -41.82 -4.83
N SER A 1063 -6.65 -41.27 -3.91
CA SER A 1063 -6.69 -39.84 -3.54
C SER A 1063 -5.56 -39.37 -2.62
N LEU A 1064 -4.63 -40.26 -2.22
CA LEU A 1064 -3.55 -39.92 -1.28
C LEU A 1064 -2.28 -39.40 -1.98
N THR A 1065 -1.71 -38.34 -1.40
CA THR A 1065 -0.40 -37.81 -1.83
C THR A 1065 0.75 -38.69 -1.34
N LYS A 1066 1.93 -38.56 -1.97
CA LYS A 1066 3.13 -39.30 -1.59
C LYS A 1066 3.53 -39.10 -0.11
N ASN A 1067 3.44 -37.87 0.40
CA ASN A 1067 3.76 -37.57 1.80
C ASN A 1067 2.76 -38.22 2.76
N GLN A 1068 1.46 -38.19 2.42
CA GLN A 1068 0.43 -38.88 3.21
C GLN A 1068 0.66 -40.40 3.20
N LEU A 1069 1.02 -40.99 2.05
CA LEU A 1069 1.39 -42.40 1.97
C LEU A 1069 2.61 -42.72 2.84
N ASP A 1070 3.63 -41.86 2.88
CA ASP A 1070 4.78 -42.03 3.77
C ASP A 1070 4.39 -41.98 5.26
N THR A 1071 3.44 -41.12 5.65
CA THR A 1071 2.90 -41.12 7.04
C THR A 1071 2.14 -42.41 7.38
N ILE A 1072 1.30 -42.91 6.47
CA ILE A 1072 0.60 -44.19 6.63
C ILE A 1072 1.61 -45.35 6.69
N CYS A 1073 2.65 -45.32 5.86
CA CYS A 1073 3.75 -46.28 5.92
C CYS A 1073 4.43 -46.27 7.29
N GLY A 1074 4.80 -45.08 7.77
CA GLY A 1074 5.45 -44.90 9.07
C GLY A 1074 4.64 -45.51 10.20
N PHE A 1075 3.33 -45.24 10.22
CA PHE A 1075 2.43 -45.85 11.19
C PHE A 1075 2.35 -47.37 11.04
N LEU A 1076 2.13 -47.91 9.83
CA LEU A 1076 2.03 -49.34 9.63
C LEU A 1076 3.32 -50.06 10.06
N LEU A 1077 4.50 -49.45 9.86
CA LEU A 1077 5.79 -49.99 10.32
C LEU A 1077 5.87 -49.97 11.84
N ALA A 1078 5.55 -48.84 12.47
CA ALA A 1078 5.49 -48.74 13.92
C ALA A 1078 4.49 -49.74 14.53
N PHE A 1079 3.32 -49.92 13.92
CA PHE A 1079 2.28 -50.83 14.35
C PHE A 1079 2.67 -52.31 14.17
N ALA A 1080 3.18 -52.67 12.99
CA ALA A 1080 3.69 -54.02 12.72
C ALA A 1080 4.87 -54.39 13.63
N SER A 1081 5.66 -53.40 14.08
CA SER A 1081 6.79 -53.63 14.99
C SER A 1081 6.37 -54.25 16.33
N GLN A 1082 5.11 -54.05 16.72
CA GLN A 1082 4.60 -54.37 18.05
C GLN A 1082 3.61 -55.52 18.07
N LEU A 1083 3.14 -55.97 16.91
CA LEU A 1083 2.21 -57.08 16.78
C LEU A 1083 2.92 -58.44 16.86
N LYS A 1084 2.24 -59.44 17.41
CA LYS A 1084 2.69 -60.84 17.32
C LYS A 1084 2.55 -61.34 15.87
N PRO A 1085 3.51 -62.11 15.34
CA PRO A 1085 3.46 -62.64 13.97
C PRO A 1085 2.19 -63.43 13.63
N SER A 1086 1.60 -64.14 14.60
CA SER A 1086 0.36 -64.91 14.44
C SER A 1086 -0.88 -64.06 14.12
N MET A 1087 -0.84 -62.75 14.41
CA MET A 1087 -1.95 -61.82 14.14
C MET A 1087 -1.86 -61.17 12.75
N MET A 1088 -0.73 -61.34 12.05
CA MET A 1088 -0.47 -60.74 10.74
C MET A 1088 -0.78 -61.67 9.56
N THR A 1089 -1.14 -62.92 9.82
CA THR A 1089 -1.56 -63.93 8.83
C THR A 1089 -2.62 -63.45 7.81
N PRO A 1090 -3.67 -62.67 8.18
CA PRO A 1090 -4.61 -62.11 7.20
C PRO A 1090 -4.01 -61.01 6.31
N LEU A 1091 -3.02 -60.25 6.79
CA LEU A 1091 -2.27 -59.28 5.99
C LEU A 1091 -1.39 -60.01 4.96
N LEU A 1092 -0.73 -61.09 5.38
CA LEU A 1092 0.04 -61.98 4.49
C LEU A 1092 -0.80 -62.52 3.34
N ARG A 1093 -2.03 -62.98 3.60
CA ARG A 1093 -2.95 -63.45 2.55
C ARG A 1093 -3.27 -62.36 1.52
N LYS A 1094 -3.39 -61.10 1.94
CA LYS A 1094 -3.61 -59.95 1.04
C LYS A 1094 -2.34 -59.56 0.28
N LEU A 1095 -1.20 -59.49 0.96
CA LEU A 1095 0.08 -59.22 0.31
C LEU A 1095 0.40 -60.25 -0.78
N VAL A 1096 0.09 -61.53 -0.59
CA VAL A 1096 0.25 -62.59 -1.62
C VAL A 1096 -0.60 -62.32 -2.88
N HIS A 1097 -1.72 -61.63 -2.73
CA HIS A 1097 -2.59 -61.23 -3.84
C HIS A 1097 -2.14 -59.92 -4.49
N ASP A 1098 -1.55 -59.00 -3.72
CA ASP A 1098 -1.21 -57.63 -4.16
C ASP A 1098 0.18 -57.48 -4.78
N VAL A 1099 1.15 -58.30 -4.36
CA VAL A 1099 2.54 -58.30 -4.87
C VAL A 1099 2.69 -58.49 -6.40
N PRO A 1100 1.77 -59.14 -7.13
CA PRO A 1100 1.82 -59.18 -8.60
C PRO A 1100 1.50 -57.85 -9.30
N GLU A 1101 0.74 -56.94 -8.67
CA GLU A 1101 0.27 -55.68 -9.28
C GLU A 1101 1.17 -54.47 -8.94
N LEU A 1102 2.50 -54.66 -8.97
CA LEU A 1102 3.50 -53.64 -8.59
C LEU A 1102 3.41 -52.34 -9.43
N THR A 1103 2.61 -51.39 -8.97
CA THR A 1103 2.59 -49.98 -9.39
C THR A 1103 3.64 -49.16 -8.63
N ASP A 1104 3.95 -47.94 -9.08
CA ASP A 1104 4.94 -47.07 -8.42
C ASP A 1104 4.53 -46.62 -6.99
N GLN A 1105 3.29 -46.87 -6.58
CA GLN A 1105 2.75 -46.66 -5.23
C GLN A 1105 3.01 -47.84 -4.26
N THR A 1106 3.65 -48.92 -4.70
CA THR A 1106 3.89 -50.14 -3.89
C THR A 1106 5.06 -50.09 -2.90
N ILE A 1107 5.46 -48.89 -2.48
CA ILE A 1107 6.50 -48.71 -1.45
C ILE A 1107 6.04 -49.27 -0.09
N VAL A 1108 4.73 -49.18 0.22
CA VAL A 1108 4.17 -49.62 1.51
C VAL A 1108 4.25 -51.15 1.68
N PRO A 1109 3.76 -51.98 0.72
CA PRO A 1109 3.91 -53.43 0.79
C PRO A 1109 5.37 -53.89 0.88
N LEU A 1110 6.29 -53.26 0.17
CA LEU A 1110 7.70 -53.64 0.16
C LEU A 1110 8.39 -53.36 1.52
N ARG A 1111 8.13 -52.20 2.14
CA ARG A 1111 8.65 -51.87 3.47
C ARG A 1111 8.01 -52.73 4.58
N MET A 1112 6.73 -53.06 4.45
CA MET A 1112 6.07 -54.05 5.33
C MET A 1112 6.75 -55.42 5.24
N LEU A 1113 7.11 -55.86 4.03
CA LEU A 1113 7.77 -57.14 3.80
C LEU A 1113 9.19 -57.19 4.35
N THR A 1114 9.95 -56.09 4.28
CA THR A 1114 11.28 -56.02 4.91
C THR A 1114 11.17 -56.16 6.43
N GLN A 1115 10.19 -55.49 7.04
CA GLN A 1115 10.00 -55.59 8.50
C GLN A 1115 9.47 -56.96 8.93
N TRP A 1116 8.55 -57.54 8.14
CA TRP A 1116 8.10 -58.92 8.32
C TRP A 1116 9.26 -59.91 8.26
N TYR A 1117 10.18 -59.74 7.30
CA TYR A 1117 11.38 -60.57 7.20
C TYR A 1117 12.28 -60.46 8.44
N GLU A 1118 12.52 -59.24 8.93
CA GLU A 1118 13.34 -59.00 10.13
C GLU A 1118 12.74 -59.59 11.41
N GLN A 1119 11.43 -59.46 11.62
CA GLN A 1119 10.76 -60.03 12.79
C GLN A 1119 10.60 -61.55 12.70
N CYS A 1120 10.20 -62.05 11.54
CA CYS A 1120 9.88 -63.46 11.38
C CYS A 1120 11.10 -64.36 11.20
N SER A 1121 12.26 -63.81 10.83
CA SER A 1121 13.54 -64.54 10.88
C SER A 1121 13.79 -65.18 12.26
N ARG A 1122 13.35 -64.54 13.35
CA ARG A 1122 13.47 -65.06 14.72
C ARG A 1122 12.30 -65.96 15.14
N TYR A 1123 11.11 -65.76 14.58
CA TYR A 1123 9.89 -66.49 14.92
C TYR A 1123 9.73 -67.83 14.18
N TYR A 1124 10.10 -67.90 12.90
CA TYR A 1124 10.01 -69.12 12.07
C TYR A 1124 10.92 -70.26 12.56
N THR A 1125 11.95 -69.93 13.34
CA THR A 1125 12.85 -70.88 14.00
C THR A 1125 12.27 -71.53 15.26
N ILE A 1126 11.23 -70.96 15.88
CA ILE A 1126 10.81 -71.35 17.25
C ILE A 1126 9.36 -71.86 17.31
N SER A 1127 8.39 -71.24 16.62
CA SER A 1127 6.96 -71.54 16.87
C SER A 1127 6.01 -71.19 15.70
N ALA A 1128 6.36 -71.52 14.46
CA ALA A 1128 5.52 -71.18 13.29
C ALA A 1128 4.59 -72.32 12.83
N THR A 1129 3.36 -71.97 12.46
CA THR A 1129 2.37 -72.89 11.87
C THR A 1129 2.68 -73.18 10.39
N GLU A 1130 2.29 -74.35 9.88
CA GLU A 1130 2.57 -74.78 8.49
C GLU A 1130 1.92 -73.87 7.44
N GLU A 1131 0.75 -73.29 7.74
CA GLU A 1131 0.07 -72.34 6.86
C GLU A 1131 0.88 -71.05 6.67
N GLU A 1132 1.49 -70.52 7.72
CA GLU A 1132 2.31 -69.29 7.67
C GLU A 1132 3.57 -69.48 6.83
N LYS A 1133 4.22 -70.65 6.94
CA LYS A 1133 5.40 -71.01 6.12
C LYS A 1133 5.04 -71.15 4.64
N ARG A 1134 3.89 -71.76 4.33
CA ARG A 1134 3.43 -71.92 2.94
C ARG A 1134 3.06 -70.57 2.31
N LEU A 1135 2.36 -69.71 3.04
CA LEU A 1135 1.98 -68.38 2.56
C LEU A 1135 3.19 -67.47 2.30
N THR A 1136 4.19 -67.51 3.19
CA THR A 1136 5.44 -66.76 2.98
C THR A 1136 6.25 -67.28 1.80
N MET A 1137 6.37 -68.60 1.62
CA MET A 1137 7.01 -69.18 0.43
C MET A 1137 6.35 -68.72 -0.87
N VAL A 1138 5.02 -68.79 -0.95
CA VAL A 1138 4.27 -68.34 -2.13
C VAL A 1138 4.44 -66.83 -2.36
N LEU A 1139 4.49 -66.03 -1.30
CA LEU A 1139 4.73 -64.60 -1.40
C LEU A 1139 6.11 -64.27 -1.99
N PHE A 1140 7.18 -64.87 -1.45
CA PHE A 1140 8.53 -64.63 -1.94
C PHE A 1140 8.70 -65.09 -3.38
N GLN A 1141 8.14 -66.25 -3.75
CA GLN A 1141 8.16 -66.73 -5.13
C GLN A 1141 7.49 -65.72 -6.09
N LYS A 1142 6.29 -65.24 -5.75
CA LYS A 1142 5.59 -64.22 -6.55
C LYS A 1142 6.33 -62.88 -6.61
N LEU A 1143 7.02 -62.49 -5.55
CA LEU A 1143 7.81 -61.27 -5.50
C LEU A 1143 9.05 -61.36 -6.40
N PHE A 1144 9.75 -62.49 -6.38
CA PHE A 1144 10.88 -62.74 -7.28
C PHE A 1144 10.44 -62.78 -8.75
N ASP A 1145 9.31 -63.41 -9.06
CA ASP A 1145 8.74 -63.44 -10.42
C ASP A 1145 8.37 -62.04 -10.91
N ALA A 1146 7.77 -61.20 -10.06
CA ALA A 1146 7.39 -59.83 -10.41
C ALA A 1146 8.63 -58.91 -10.59
N LEU A 1147 9.66 -59.04 -9.76
CA LEU A 1147 10.93 -58.32 -9.92
C LEU A 1147 11.67 -58.74 -11.20
N ALA A 1148 11.70 -60.04 -11.50
CA ALA A 1148 12.31 -60.58 -12.72
C ALA A 1148 11.67 -59.97 -13.98
N SER A 1149 10.33 -59.91 -14.04
CA SER A 1149 9.59 -59.33 -15.18
C SER A 1149 9.90 -57.84 -15.45
N ARG A 1150 10.28 -57.06 -14.42
CA ARG A 1150 10.64 -55.63 -14.55
C ARG A 1150 12.08 -55.43 -15.02
N THR A 1151 13.01 -56.32 -14.65
CA THR A 1151 14.40 -56.26 -15.14
C THR A 1151 14.51 -56.48 -16.65
N GLU A 1152 13.58 -57.25 -17.23
CA GLU A 1152 13.47 -57.41 -18.69
C GLU A 1152 12.88 -56.17 -19.40
N LYS A 1153 11.94 -55.46 -18.77
CA LYS A 1153 11.33 -54.23 -19.32
C LYS A 1153 12.23 -52.98 -19.28
N LYS A 1154 13.22 -52.90 -18.38
CA LYS A 1154 14.20 -51.80 -18.34
C LYS A 1154 15.39 -51.97 -19.30
N LYS A 1155 15.55 -53.16 -19.90
CA LYS A 1155 16.58 -53.46 -20.91
C LYS A 1155 16.09 -53.31 -22.36
N ARG A 1156 14.78 -53.11 -22.56
CA ARG A 1156 14.17 -52.60 -23.80
C ARG A 1156 13.93 -51.12 -23.64
#